data_AF-A0A6P0VG91-F1
#
_entry.id   AF-A0A6P0VG91-F1
#
_cell.length_a   1.000
_cell.length_b   1.000
_cell.length_c   1.000
_cell.angle_alpha   90.00
_cell.angle_beta   90.00
_cell.angle_gamma   90.00
#
_symmetry.space_group_name_H-M   'P 1'
#
loop_
_entity.id
_entity.type
_entity.pdbx_description
1 polymer ?
#
loop_
_entity_poly.entity_id
_entity_poly.type
_entity_poly.pdbx_seq_one_letter_code
_entity_poly.pdbx_strand_id
1 'polypeptide(L)'
;MSKSKKRIRILQKLIRQMGQFSRLITKQLMQLLLRSLLVLGRRSRRARAGFVLPTVVMVSLVVILLTTAIMIRSFDRTRNASNYRVNQAVLNASEPALERAKRKLDKLFESPNLRGTPAELNLNSELQPTWDAINNEVDDQFTFADETRLELAFDINGSNAIDNVPTAALIDKEQITNAWRFPVDTDNDGLLDSFTLYSILFRSPSRNANGEFDRQRNPLEARTPPMDEGSAGGACAAAFGTSASLVGGSDWYQSGGNLKKSFYIYVATVPITDVTNPGDLGINTLDVDNDGNNDYGTFTGNRGFSALEYQQDRIQIPPANNAILYEDDLTVFAGSAFRVNGRVFTNSNLFGLSFGPDIHLFQVSSPASCFYQPENGKVVVAGNTAYGRPIDTGGQADNGNNVLVDLFNPGLNPGGMIATQNFGKAQQSVTQEPSEIAYNTAAYEQRIEKLVTDAVTNLVVADDPQEVQVKQQQLIDELTANGVVVGVAETAEARRQAMEIYFRNRTRRVSYGEVPFAPTLPAPTLTYQGIGDTLRPPDEWMYPFDPADGATGATYSELALKQNGTKLLPPATSPDDPAVVDGTEDLLGDRVLVGNNLPALWYDDPLFVGNEETQNIVGTEWDAGPAADNPRKRRTQAEPINDLDITNRDGFWEQKATEKPSDPLVGIGGVRLVTSAGVYLPEDDSSTGSFVVWPDTMPQPGNVFNDDKVFDRGTALDDVTSTRPYLKMRATAVYQYNVGGGRTPIACVASFYDPTNRITANNREDLTVLTSVLNPDDGNVSGEKLDDYFDGFGGETIADARIPTNVDGANSVNGITFGPPTVAQGTVAPYLTYLAQQVYPNGRNVNPLLRQAYDKDPAWATGLTLAEQGAVDSTICALQIYGKTRLDPVTRVETPDTGTWGDIGAPTETPKAGFQLPHGAIKEVSFLDARQIKSSDQGYDPATFDTATKVSTTTGLLDLPIEQRQPLEIRATELDLDLLRQSPADSAGGPQEYMIPNSGIIYATRDDALPDQTALNAAATGANLKVSASDFRLDPTRRPNGIVLINGERLGRDATFRRVEKGFILASNLPVYVKGDFNKHQ
;
A
#
# COMPACT_ATOMS: atom_id res chain seq x y z
N MET A 1 70.65 8.16 16.21
CA MET A 1 71.01 8.11 17.65
C MET A 1 70.39 9.29 18.39
N SER A 2 69.60 9.02 19.43
CA SER A 2 68.40 9.81 19.74
C SER A 2 68.63 11.03 20.66
N LYS A 3 67.89 12.10 20.31
CA LYS A 3 67.78 13.39 21.01
C LYS A 3 67.05 13.30 22.37
N SER A 4 66.53 12.13 22.77
CA SER A 4 65.72 11.97 24.00
C SER A 4 66.55 11.97 25.30
N LYS A 5 67.79 11.47 25.27
CA LYS A 5 68.67 11.46 26.46
C LYS A 5 69.17 12.85 26.88
N LYS A 6 69.13 13.85 25.98
CA LYS A 6 69.55 15.23 26.29
C LYS A 6 68.46 15.99 27.08
N ARG A 7 67.18 15.76 26.78
CA ARG A 7 66.03 16.40 27.48
C ARG A 7 65.87 15.91 28.92
N ILE A 8 66.05 14.62 29.16
CA ILE A 8 65.95 14.03 30.52
C ILE A 8 67.06 14.56 31.44
N ARG A 9 68.29 14.76 30.93
CA ARG A 9 69.38 15.37 31.73
C ARG A 9 69.14 16.84 32.05
N ILE A 10 68.46 17.58 31.17
CA ILE A 10 68.09 18.99 31.41
C ILE A 10 67.01 19.07 32.48
N LEU A 11 65.98 18.22 32.40
CA LEU A 11 64.91 18.15 33.40
C LEU A 11 65.44 17.74 34.79
N GLN A 12 66.35 16.76 34.85
CA GLN A 12 67.00 16.36 36.11
C GLN A 12 67.90 17.46 36.70
N LYS A 13 68.57 18.27 35.85
CA LYS A 13 69.31 19.46 36.32
C LYS A 13 68.37 20.53 36.87
N LEU A 14 67.25 20.78 36.20
CA LEU A 14 66.25 21.78 36.63
C LEU A 14 65.60 21.39 37.96
N ILE A 15 65.22 20.11 38.13
CA ILE A 15 64.65 19.60 39.37
C ILE A 15 65.67 19.63 40.52
N ARG A 16 66.95 19.32 40.26
CA ARG A 16 68.01 19.48 41.27
C ARG A 16 68.25 20.95 41.64
N GLN A 17 68.17 21.87 40.68
CA GLN A 17 68.30 23.31 40.94
C GLN A 17 67.09 23.86 41.72
N MET A 18 65.86 23.45 41.41
CA MET A 18 64.66 23.83 42.17
C MET A 18 64.68 23.25 43.59
N GLY A 19 65.18 22.02 43.79
CA GLY A 19 65.36 21.43 45.12
C GLY A 19 66.45 22.10 45.97
N GLN A 20 67.46 22.71 45.34
CA GLN A 20 68.44 23.55 46.04
C GLN A 20 67.89 24.95 46.35
N PHE A 21 67.08 25.51 45.45
CA PHE A 21 66.40 26.81 45.64
C PHE A 21 65.38 26.75 46.78
N SER A 22 64.59 25.68 46.89
CA SER A 22 63.61 25.49 47.98
C SER A 22 64.28 25.32 49.34
N ARG A 23 65.48 24.68 49.40
CA ARG A 23 66.28 24.56 50.64
C ARG A 23 66.96 25.87 51.04
N LEU A 24 67.31 26.74 50.10
CA LEU A 24 67.89 28.06 50.40
C LEU A 24 66.83 29.06 50.89
N ILE A 25 65.64 29.07 50.26
CA ILE A 25 64.54 29.96 50.65
C ILE A 25 63.99 29.56 52.03
N THR A 26 63.77 28.27 52.30
CA THR A 26 63.26 27.82 53.61
C THR A 26 64.22 28.08 54.77
N LYS A 27 65.55 28.04 54.53
CA LYS A 27 66.56 28.35 55.57
C LYS A 27 66.67 29.85 55.86
N GLN A 28 66.61 30.71 54.83
CA GLN A 28 66.61 32.18 55.02
C GLN A 28 65.31 32.67 55.65
N LEU A 29 64.16 32.13 55.25
CA LEU A 29 62.85 32.50 55.80
C LEU A 29 62.70 32.02 57.25
N MET A 30 63.20 30.82 57.59
CA MET A 30 63.28 30.38 58.99
C MET A 30 64.29 31.17 59.82
N GLN A 31 65.46 31.56 59.28
CA GLN A 31 66.42 32.40 60.02
C GLN A 31 65.92 33.83 60.23
N LEU A 32 65.13 34.39 59.30
CA LEU A 32 64.45 35.68 59.47
C LEU A 32 63.33 35.60 60.51
N LEU A 33 62.50 34.55 60.47
CA LEU A 33 61.47 34.30 61.49
C LEU A 33 62.09 34.09 62.88
N LEU A 34 63.13 33.26 63.01
CA LEU A 34 63.83 33.01 64.28
C LEU A 34 64.60 34.25 64.78
N ARG A 35 65.19 35.07 63.90
CA ARG A 35 65.80 36.36 64.31
C ARG A 35 64.76 37.38 64.77
N SER A 36 63.59 37.44 64.13
CA SER A 36 62.50 38.33 64.55
C SER A 36 61.88 37.91 65.90
N LEU A 37 61.84 36.60 66.20
CA LEU A 37 61.35 36.05 67.46
C LEU A 37 62.36 36.12 68.62
N LEU A 38 63.67 36.00 68.35
CA LEU A 38 64.72 36.07 69.39
C LEU A 38 65.08 37.51 69.81
N VAL A 39 64.80 38.52 68.98
CA VAL A 39 65.04 39.94 69.31
C VAL A 39 63.96 40.52 70.25
N LEU A 40 62.80 39.88 70.39
CA LEU A 40 61.80 40.23 71.41
C LEU A 40 62.08 39.63 72.82
N GLY A 41 63.14 38.83 72.97
CA GLY A 41 63.37 38.04 74.20
C GLY A 41 64.24 38.67 75.30
N ARG A 42 64.92 39.81 75.09
CA ARG A 42 65.80 40.39 76.12
C ARG A 42 65.88 41.91 76.11
N ARG A 43 64.88 42.59 76.69
CA ARG A 43 65.08 43.75 77.59
C ARG A 43 63.86 43.92 78.48
N SER A 44 64.15 44.13 79.76
CA SER A 44 63.22 44.09 80.87
C SER A 44 62.72 45.48 81.29
N ARG A 45 61.47 45.48 81.79
CA ARG A 45 60.87 46.34 82.81
C ARG A 45 60.14 47.66 82.43
N ARG A 46 58.84 47.63 82.83
CA ARG A 46 57.84 48.70 83.13
C ARG A 46 57.03 49.18 81.90
N ALA A 47 55.69 49.24 81.88
CA ALA A 47 54.62 48.84 82.77
C ALA A 47 53.26 48.84 81.98
N ARG A 48 52.37 47.87 82.29
CA ARG A 48 50.88 47.89 82.21
C ARG A 48 50.16 48.35 80.93
N ALA A 49 49.52 47.40 80.22
CA ALA A 49 48.04 47.22 80.12
C ALA A 49 47.60 46.52 78.81
N GLY A 50 46.68 45.54 78.91
CA GLY A 50 45.81 45.08 77.81
C GLY A 50 46.18 43.78 77.10
N PHE A 51 45.53 42.68 77.48
CA PHE A 51 45.71 41.31 76.97
C PHE A 51 44.75 41.04 75.80
N VAL A 52 45.21 41.12 74.54
CA VAL A 52 44.48 40.60 73.37
C VAL A 52 45.50 40.07 72.35
N LEU A 53 45.83 38.77 72.37
CA LEU A 53 46.78 38.19 71.39
C LEU A 53 46.36 36.84 70.80
N PRO A 54 45.67 35.92 71.50
CA PRO A 54 45.20 34.67 70.88
C PRO A 54 43.94 34.85 70.02
N THR A 55 43.02 35.72 70.44
CA THR A 55 41.71 35.91 69.77
C THR A 55 41.87 36.65 68.44
N VAL A 56 42.73 37.66 68.35
CA VAL A 56 42.96 38.40 67.10
C VAL A 56 43.64 37.51 66.05
N VAL A 57 44.57 36.63 66.45
CA VAL A 57 45.22 35.69 65.54
C VAL A 57 44.26 34.60 65.07
N MET A 58 43.41 34.07 65.96
CA MET A 58 42.38 33.09 65.58
C MET A 58 41.32 33.71 64.65
N VAL A 59 40.84 34.92 64.96
CA VAL A 59 39.86 35.63 64.14
C VAL A 59 40.44 35.99 62.77
N SER A 60 41.69 36.45 62.69
CA SER A 60 42.34 36.74 61.40
C SER A 60 42.57 35.47 60.55
N LEU A 61 42.92 34.34 61.16
CA LEU A 61 43.07 33.06 60.44
C LEU A 61 41.72 32.53 59.92
N VAL A 62 40.66 32.65 60.72
CA VAL A 62 39.28 32.31 60.30
C VAL A 62 38.81 33.23 59.18
N VAL A 63 39.06 34.54 59.27
CA VAL A 63 38.70 35.50 58.22
C VAL A 63 39.45 35.18 56.92
N ILE A 64 40.74 34.86 56.96
CA ILE A 64 41.52 34.49 55.77
C ILE A 64 41.00 33.17 55.16
N LEU A 65 40.68 32.17 55.97
CA LEU A 65 40.10 30.92 55.47
C LEU A 65 38.72 31.16 54.85
N LEU A 66 37.90 32.00 55.46
CA LEU A 66 36.54 32.28 55.01
C LEU A 66 36.55 33.13 53.73
N THR A 67 37.45 34.11 53.61
CA THR A 67 37.65 34.86 52.36
C THR A 67 38.20 33.98 51.25
N THR A 68 39.14 33.08 51.54
CA THR A 68 39.66 32.11 50.56
C THR A 68 38.57 31.13 50.12
N ALA A 69 37.74 30.64 51.04
CA ALA A 69 36.62 29.75 50.73
C ALA A 69 35.53 30.46 49.90
N ILE A 70 35.22 31.72 50.20
CA ILE A 70 34.30 32.55 49.39
C ILE A 70 34.89 32.78 48.00
N MET A 71 36.19 33.03 47.88
CA MET A 71 36.86 33.21 46.59
C MET A 71 36.79 31.93 45.74
N ILE A 72 37.04 30.76 46.32
CA ILE A 72 36.90 29.47 45.62
C ILE A 72 35.44 29.26 45.15
N ARG A 73 34.46 29.48 46.03
CA ARG A 73 33.03 29.39 45.65
C ARG A 73 32.62 30.41 44.59
N SER A 74 33.25 31.59 44.57
CA SER A 74 33.00 32.60 43.54
C SER A 74 33.53 32.14 42.18
N PHE A 75 34.66 31.46 42.12
CA PHE A 75 35.16 30.85 40.88
C PHE A 75 34.26 29.70 40.39
N ASP A 76 33.74 28.86 41.29
CA ASP A 76 32.80 27.80 40.94
C ASP A 76 31.48 28.38 40.37
N ARG A 77 30.96 29.45 40.99
CA ARG A 77 29.74 30.12 40.50
C ARG A 77 29.97 30.79 39.15
N THR A 78 31.14 31.40 38.93
CA THR A 78 31.50 31.99 37.63
C THR A 78 31.67 30.92 36.56
N ARG A 79 32.26 29.76 36.88
CA ARG A 79 32.33 28.61 35.96
C ARG A 79 30.95 28.06 35.60
N ASN A 80 30.07 27.88 36.58
CA ASN A 80 28.72 27.41 36.34
C ASN A 80 27.89 28.41 35.53
N ALA A 81 28.01 29.72 35.80
CA ALA A 81 27.34 30.75 35.02
C ALA A 81 27.87 30.83 33.58
N SER A 82 29.19 30.64 33.40
CA SER A 82 29.81 30.54 32.06
C SER A 82 29.29 29.32 31.30
N ASN A 83 29.29 28.14 31.93
CA ASN A 83 28.76 26.91 31.32
C ASN A 83 27.27 27.02 30.97
N TYR A 84 26.47 27.70 31.80
CA TYR A 84 25.04 27.89 31.53
C TYR A 84 24.79 28.77 30.32
N ARG A 85 25.55 29.87 30.17
CA ARG A 85 25.45 30.74 28.98
C ARG A 85 25.90 30.04 27.71
N VAL A 86 26.98 29.26 27.79
CA VAL A 86 27.46 28.42 26.68
C VAL A 86 26.39 27.40 26.31
N ASN A 87 25.78 26.72 27.29
CA ASN A 87 24.71 25.76 27.02
C ASN A 87 23.50 26.43 26.35
N GLN A 88 23.10 27.63 26.78
CA GLN A 88 22.00 28.35 26.15
C GLN A 88 22.31 28.76 24.70
N ALA A 89 23.50 29.28 24.43
CA ALA A 89 23.92 29.63 23.08
C ALA A 89 23.97 28.38 22.17
N VAL A 90 24.50 27.27 22.69
CA VAL A 90 24.59 26.01 21.96
C VAL A 90 23.21 25.37 21.72
N LEU A 91 22.29 25.44 22.68
CA LEU A 91 20.92 24.95 22.50
C LEU A 91 20.19 25.75 21.42
N ASN A 92 20.30 27.08 21.42
CA ASN A 92 19.74 27.92 20.38
C ASN A 92 20.37 27.60 19.00
N ALA A 93 21.68 27.33 18.95
CA ALA A 93 22.37 26.89 17.73
C ALA A 93 21.98 25.48 17.25
N SER A 94 21.31 24.69 18.10
CA SER A 94 20.84 23.33 17.81
C SER A 94 19.38 23.28 17.32
N GLU A 95 18.57 24.32 17.54
CA GLU A 95 17.17 24.39 17.10
C GLU A 95 17.01 24.21 15.57
N PRO A 96 17.83 24.86 14.71
CA PRO A 96 17.72 24.68 13.26
C PRO A 96 17.97 23.23 12.82
N ALA A 97 18.80 22.47 13.54
CA ALA A 97 19.05 21.08 13.21
C ALA A 97 17.80 20.21 13.43
N LEU A 98 17.01 20.52 14.46
CA LEU A 98 15.76 19.82 14.73
C LEU A 98 14.71 20.12 13.64
N GLU A 99 14.58 21.38 13.22
CA GLU A 99 13.65 21.75 12.14
C GLU A 99 14.05 21.10 10.81
N ARG A 100 15.34 21.10 10.47
CA ARG A 100 15.86 20.43 9.27
C ARG A 100 15.61 18.92 9.32
N ALA A 101 15.87 18.27 10.47
CA ALA A 101 15.60 16.85 10.64
C ALA A 101 14.10 16.51 10.52
N LYS A 102 13.21 17.35 11.07
CA LYS A 102 11.75 17.20 10.91
C LYS A 102 11.33 17.31 9.45
N ARG A 103 11.81 18.34 8.73
CA ARG A 103 11.53 18.52 7.30
C ARG A 103 12.02 17.36 6.44
N LYS A 104 13.18 16.79 6.74
CA LYS A 104 13.68 15.57 6.08
C LYS A 104 12.78 14.36 6.35
N LEU A 105 12.27 14.21 7.58
CA LEU A 105 11.30 13.16 7.89
C LEU A 105 9.95 13.39 7.19
N ASP A 106 9.46 14.63 7.11
CA ASP A 106 8.24 14.95 6.36
C ASP A 106 8.40 14.57 4.89
N LYS A 107 9.48 15.04 4.25
CA LYS A 107 9.80 14.72 2.86
C LYS A 107 9.96 13.22 2.61
N LEU A 108 10.54 12.49 3.58
CA LEU A 108 10.68 11.04 3.51
C LEU A 108 9.31 10.38 3.40
N PHE A 109 8.36 10.73 4.27
CA PHE A 109 7.03 10.13 4.28
C PHE A 109 6.09 10.66 3.19
N GLU A 110 6.40 11.81 2.58
CA GLU A 110 5.74 12.28 1.35
C GLU A 110 6.15 11.46 0.12
N SER A 111 7.26 10.71 0.19
CA SER A 111 7.72 9.94 -0.96
C SER A 111 6.70 8.87 -1.38
N PRO A 112 6.30 8.81 -2.67
CA PRO A 112 5.40 7.78 -3.19
C PRO A 112 5.99 6.35 -3.11
N ASN A 113 7.28 6.26 -2.73
CA ASN A 113 8.05 5.03 -2.65
C ASN A 113 7.87 4.35 -1.28
N LEU A 114 7.46 5.10 -0.26
CA LEU A 114 7.22 4.59 1.09
C LEU A 114 5.74 4.27 1.26
N ARG A 115 5.33 3.13 0.68
CA ARG A 115 3.94 2.67 0.66
C ARG A 115 3.56 1.93 1.95
N GLY A 116 2.34 2.16 2.43
CA GLY A 116 1.76 1.46 3.58
C GLY A 116 2.61 1.59 4.84
N THR A 117 3.09 0.45 5.35
CA THR A 117 3.99 0.37 6.51
C THR A 117 5.41 0.03 6.05
N PRO A 118 6.20 1.02 5.59
CA PRO A 118 7.48 0.75 4.93
C PRO A 118 8.47 0.08 5.88
N ALA A 119 9.15 -0.98 5.41
CA ALA A 119 10.22 -1.62 6.18
C ALA A 119 11.40 -0.65 6.41
N GLU A 120 12.22 -0.89 7.44
CA GLU A 120 13.42 -0.07 7.70
C GLU A 120 14.37 -0.02 6.51
N LEU A 121 14.44 -1.10 5.72
CA LEU A 121 15.21 -1.15 4.49
C LEU A 121 14.76 -0.09 3.50
N ASN A 122 13.44 0.03 3.27
CA ASN A 122 12.87 0.99 2.34
C ASN A 122 13.04 2.42 2.84
N LEU A 123 12.80 2.65 4.14
CA LEU A 123 13.06 3.95 4.78
C LEU A 123 14.52 4.37 4.63
N ASN A 124 15.45 3.43 4.82
CA ASN A 124 16.87 3.72 4.71
C ASN A 124 17.29 3.92 3.24
N SER A 125 16.77 3.13 2.30
CA SER A 125 17.11 3.25 0.88
C SER A 125 16.62 4.58 0.31
N GLU A 126 15.42 5.02 0.70
CA GLU A 126 14.89 6.31 0.26
C GLU A 126 15.73 7.47 0.79
N LEU A 127 16.22 7.38 2.04
CA LEU A 127 17.13 8.39 2.59
C LEU A 127 18.52 8.39 1.92
N GLN A 128 18.94 7.33 1.21
CA GLN A 128 20.28 7.27 0.62
C GLN A 128 20.39 8.20 -0.60
N PRO A 129 21.59 8.72 -0.90
CA PRO A 129 21.79 9.47 -2.13
C PRO A 129 21.68 8.51 -3.32
N THR A 130 21.02 8.98 -4.38
CA THR A 130 20.80 8.18 -5.60
C THR A 130 21.73 8.65 -6.70
N TRP A 131 22.12 7.73 -7.59
CA TRP A 131 22.91 8.08 -8.76
C TRP A 131 21.98 8.51 -9.88
N ASP A 132 22.05 9.78 -10.27
CA ASP A 132 21.34 10.28 -11.43
C ASP A 132 22.15 9.96 -12.70
N ALA A 133 21.71 8.94 -13.42
CA ALA A 133 22.33 8.50 -14.66
C ALA A 133 22.18 9.52 -15.82
N ILE A 134 21.18 10.40 -15.76
CA ILE A 134 20.90 11.39 -16.81
C ILE A 134 21.87 12.55 -16.70
N ASN A 135 22.04 13.09 -15.50
CA ASN A 135 22.94 14.22 -15.25
C ASN A 135 24.38 13.78 -14.90
N ASN A 136 24.61 12.48 -14.69
CA ASN A 136 25.90 11.91 -14.29
C ASN A 136 26.41 12.56 -12.98
N GLU A 137 25.50 12.75 -12.04
CA GLU A 137 25.72 13.36 -10.73
C GLU A 137 25.06 12.52 -9.63
N VAL A 138 25.51 12.71 -8.38
CA VAL A 138 24.87 12.10 -7.21
C VAL A 138 23.78 13.06 -6.75
N ASP A 139 22.53 12.62 -6.86
CA ASP A 139 21.38 13.37 -6.38
C ASP A 139 21.11 13.00 -4.91
N ASP A 140 21.32 13.97 -4.01
CA ASP A 140 21.08 13.84 -2.57
C ASP A 140 19.94 14.76 -2.13
N GLN A 141 18.72 14.30 -2.35
CA GLN A 141 17.46 15.02 -2.07
C GLN A 141 17.29 15.42 -0.60
N PHE A 142 18.03 14.76 0.29
CA PHE A 142 17.96 14.96 1.73
C PHE A 142 19.13 15.78 2.27
N THR A 143 19.89 16.49 1.44
CA THR A 143 20.99 17.36 1.87
C THR A 143 20.77 18.80 1.39
N PHE A 144 20.75 19.75 2.32
CA PHE A 144 20.63 21.18 1.98
C PHE A 144 21.94 21.72 1.39
N ALA A 145 21.88 22.84 0.66
CA ALA A 145 23.04 23.41 -0.02
C ALA A 145 24.22 23.79 0.91
N ASP A 146 23.93 24.13 2.16
CA ASP A 146 24.89 24.47 3.21
C ASP A 146 25.27 23.27 4.11
N GLU A 147 24.82 22.07 3.76
CA GLU A 147 25.05 20.85 4.54
C GLU A 147 26.06 19.92 3.90
N THR A 148 26.76 19.19 4.76
CA THR A 148 27.57 18.04 4.35
C THR A 148 27.05 16.78 5.01
N ARG A 149 26.78 15.75 4.21
CA ARG A 149 26.40 14.42 4.69
C ARG A 149 27.60 13.70 5.33
N LEU A 150 27.35 13.00 6.42
CA LEU A 150 28.34 12.31 7.25
C LEU A 150 28.06 10.82 7.31
N GLU A 151 29.15 10.06 7.49
CA GLU A 151 29.11 8.62 7.74
C GLU A 151 29.34 8.36 9.23
N LEU A 152 28.42 7.63 9.87
CA LEU A 152 28.55 7.14 11.23
C LEU A 152 28.87 5.64 11.18
N ALA A 153 29.87 5.22 11.94
CA ALA A 153 30.32 3.84 12.00
C ALA A 153 30.39 3.35 13.45
N PHE A 154 29.96 2.10 13.66
CA PHE A 154 30.05 1.43 14.95
C PHE A 154 30.27 -0.07 14.73
N ASP A 155 31.28 -0.63 15.40
CA ASP A 155 31.59 -2.07 15.37
C ASP A 155 30.52 -2.85 16.14
N ILE A 156 29.71 -3.60 15.41
CA ILE A 156 28.59 -4.40 15.92
C ILE A 156 29.06 -5.82 16.21
N ASN A 157 29.93 -6.38 15.38
CA ASN A 157 30.37 -7.78 15.48
C ASN A 157 31.55 -8.00 16.44
N GLY A 158 32.12 -6.93 16.99
CA GLY A 158 33.23 -6.95 17.94
C GLY A 158 34.58 -7.30 17.31
N SER A 159 34.72 -7.15 15.99
CA SER A 159 35.93 -7.47 15.25
C SER A 159 37.06 -6.44 15.43
N ASN A 160 36.77 -5.30 16.05
CA ASN A 160 37.61 -4.09 16.10
C ASN A 160 37.94 -3.52 14.71
N ALA A 161 37.15 -3.88 13.70
CA ALA A 161 37.15 -3.30 12.37
C ALA A 161 35.72 -2.85 12.05
N ILE A 162 35.58 -1.93 11.09
CA ILE A 162 34.28 -1.53 10.57
C ILE A 162 34.08 -2.25 9.24
N ASP A 163 33.09 -3.14 9.18
CA ASP A 163 32.74 -3.89 7.99
C ASP A 163 31.85 -3.05 7.07
N ASN A 164 32.44 -2.52 5.99
CA ASN A 164 31.73 -1.91 4.89
C ASN A 164 31.38 -2.96 3.83
N VAL A 165 30.39 -3.80 4.13
CA VAL A 165 29.86 -4.79 3.16
C VAL A 165 28.56 -4.24 2.56
N PRO A 166 28.56 -3.80 1.28
CA PRO A 166 27.38 -3.18 0.65
C PRO A 166 26.16 -4.11 0.63
N THR A 167 26.39 -5.42 0.53
CA THR A 167 25.39 -6.49 0.45
C THR A 167 24.93 -7.04 1.80
N ALA A 168 25.46 -6.54 2.93
CA ALA A 168 24.98 -6.94 4.25
C ALA A 168 23.53 -6.47 4.47
N ALA A 169 22.74 -7.26 5.19
CA ALA A 169 21.41 -6.86 5.63
C ALA A 169 21.52 -5.54 6.42
N LEU A 170 20.54 -4.64 6.28
CA LEU A 170 20.57 -3.31 6.92
C LEU A 170 20.91 -3.36 8.41
N ILE A 171 20.42 -4.40 9.08
CA ILE A 171 20.62 -4.64 10.50
C ILE A 171 22.07 -4.95 10.88
N ASP A 172 22.85 -5.54 9.98
CA ASP A 172 24.25 -5.89 10.20
C ASP A 172 25.21 -4.84 9.62
N LYS A 173 24.70 -3.77 9.02
CA LYS A 173 25.52 -2.67 8.50
C LYS A 173 26.09 -1.86 9.65
N GLU A 174 27.41 -1.95 9.80
CA GLU A 174 28.21 -1.19 10.77
C GLU A 174 28.43 0.27 10.37
N GLN A 175 27.97 0.67 9.18
CA GLN A 175 28.05 2.02 8.65
C GLN A 175 26.67 2.53 8.21
N ILE A 176 26.38 3.78 8.56
CA ILE A 176 25.16 4.51 8.17
C ILE A 176 25.52 5.91 7.70
N THR A 177 24.75 6.45 6.77
CA THR A 177 24.96 7.79 6.20
C THR A 177 23.83 8.76 6.58
N ASN A 178 23.06 8.45 7.63
CA ASN A 178 21.89 9.23 8.03
C ASN A 178 22.28 10.34 9.02
N ALA A 179 23.38 11.05 8.73
CA ALA A 179 23.91 12.13 9.54
C ALA A 179 24.39 13.29 8.67
N TRP A 180 24.29 14.50 9.18
CA TRP A 180 24.63 15.73 8.48
C TRP A 180 25.33 16.70 9.43
N ARG A 181 26.09 17.63 8.85
CA ARG A 181 26.63 18.80 9.55
C ARG A 181 26.40 20.06 8.74
N PHE A 182 26.25 21.18 9.45
CA PHE A 182 26.26 22.53 8.88
C PHE A 182 27.00 23.48 9.82
N PRO A 183 27.62 24.54 9.30
CA PRO A 183 28.33 25.51 10.11
C PRO A 183 27.37 26.51 10.78
N VAL A 184 27.71 26.99 11.97
CA VAL A 184 26.92 27.96 12.74
C VAL A 184 27.85 28.97 13.42
N ASP A 185 27.41 30.23 13.43
CA ASP A 185 27.99 31.31 14.23
C ASP A 185 27.32 31.34 15.62
N THR A 186 28.06 30.92 16.65
CA THR A 186 27.56 30.80 18.03
C THR A 186 27.69 32.12 18.81
N ASP A 187 28.63 32.99 18.46
CA ASP A 187 28.90 34.25 19.19
C ASP A 187 28.43 35.52 18.47
N ASN A 188 27.79 35.36 17.31
CA ASN A 188 27.17 36.37 16.48
C ASN A 188 28.18 37.46 16.05
N ASP A 189 29.43 37.05 15.79
CA ASP A 189 30.50 37.92 15.32
C ASP A 189 30.61 37.99 13.78
N GLY A 190 29.77 37.21 13.08
CA GLY A 190 29.71 37.13 11.62
C GLY A 190 30.64 36.07 11.02
N LEU A 191 31.38 35.32 11.84
CA LEU A 191 32.22 34.19 11.43
C LEU A 191 31.66 32.87 11.97
N LEU A 192 31.69 31.84 11.13
CA LEU A 192 31.26 30.50 11.48
C LEU A 192 32.33 29.85 12.38
N ASP A 193 32.00 29.70 13.66
CA ASP A 193 32.94 29.27 14.72
C ASP A 193 32.65 27.86 15.26
N SER A 194 31.57 27.22 14.79
CA SER A 194 31.10 25.92 15.25
C SER A 194 30.45 25.10 14.13
N PHE A 195 30.39 23.78 14.30
CA PHE A 195 29.60 22.89 13.47
C PHE A 195 28.47 22.27 14.29
N THR A 196 27.24 22.40 13.83
CA THR A 196 26.12 21.62 14.37
C THR A 196 26.00 20.33 13.54
N LEU A 197 26.11 19.19 14.23
CA LEU A 197 25.94 17.86 13.66
C LEU A 197 24.60 17.30 14.11
N TYR A 198 23.91 16.59 13.23
CA TYR A 198 22.72 15.84 13.62
C TYR A 198 22.58 14.53 12.85
N SER A 199 21.88 13.57 13.44
CA SER A 199 21.58 12.28 12.82
C SER A 199 20.13 11.86 13.04
N ILE A 200 19.62 11.04 12.11
CA ILE A 200 18.29 10.45 12.17
C ILE A 200 18.44 8.93 12.27
N LEU A 201 18.09 8.36 13.43
CA LEU A 201 18.24 6.94 13.75
C LEU A 201 16.88 6.30 14.03
N PHE A 202 16.56 5.21 13.32
CA PHE A 202 15.27 4.52 13.45
C PHE A 202 15.38 2.99 13.43
N ARG A 203 16.61 2.45 13.35
CA ARG A 203 16.85 1.00 13.23
C ARG A 203 16.51 0.23 14.51
N SER A 204 16.05 -1.00 14.38
CA SER A 204 15.80 -1.92 15.51
C SER A 204 16.60 -3.22 15.39
N PRO A 205 17.06 -3.83 16.50
CA PRO A 205 17.70 -5.15 16.47
C PRO A 205 16.73 -6.26 16.02
N SER A 206 17.28 -7.37 15.51
CA SER A 206 16.50 -8.54 15.13
C SER A 206 15.92 -9.19 16.38
N ARG A 207 14.90 -10.02 16.18
CA ARG A 207 14.22 -10.71 17.28
C ARG A 207 14.17 -12.20 17.05
N ASN A 208 14.27 -12.95 18.14
CA ASN A 208 14.07 -14.38 18.12
C ASN A 208 12.59 -14.74 17.93
N ALA A 209 12.28 -16.04 17.74
CA ALA A 209 10.92 -16.54 17.59
C ALA A 209 9.97 -16.16 18.77
N ASN A 210 10.53 -15.88 19.94
CA ASN A 210 9.78 -15.47 21.14
C ASN A 210 9.49 -13.96 21.18
N GLY A 211 10.02 -13.18 20.23
CA GLY A 211 9.82 -11.73 20.12
C GLY A 211 10.80 -10.90 20.96
N GLU A 212 11.81 -11.52 21.56
CA GLU A 212 12.87 -10.80 22.30
C GLU A 212 13.98 -10.38 21.33
N PHE A 213 14.66 -9.26 21.60
CA PHE A 213 15.79 -8.82 20.78
C PHE A 213 16.96 -9.82 20.88
N ASP A 214 17.54 -10.18 19.73
CA ASP A 214 18.70 -11.08 19.66
C ASP A 214 19.98 -10.44 20.21
N ARG A 215 20.03 -9.10 20.22
CA ARG A 215 21.14 -8.32 20.77
C ARG A 215 20.66 -7.05 21.47
N GLN A 216 21.53 -6.50 22.31
CA GLN A 216 21.32 -5.17 22.89
C GLN A 216 21.44 -4.10 21.82
N ARG A 217 20.63 -3.03 21.95
CA ARG A 217 20.64 -1.89 21.04
C ARG A 217 22.02 -1.22 20.99
N ASN A 218 22.48 -0.89 19.78
CA ASN A 218 23.74 -0.19 19.54
C ASN A 218 23.52 1.32 19.32
N PRO A 219 24.58 2.15 19.25
CA PRO A 219 24.45 3.59 19.01
C PRO A 219 23.96 4.02 17.62
N LEU A 220 23.81 3.08 16.67
CA LEU A 220 23.27 3.33 15.32
C LEU A 220 21.77 3.01 15.22
N GLU A 221 21.18 2.53 16.31
CA GLU A 221 19.79 2.08 16.40
C GLU A 221 18.94 3.05 17.24
N ALA A 222 17.62 3.00 17.06
CA ALA A 222 16.67 3.72 17.88
C ALA A 222 16.83 3.29 19.34
N ARG A 223 16.86 4.25 20.27
CA ARG A 223 17.20 3.99 21.68
C ARG A 223 16.11 3.25 22.43
N THR A 224 14.85 3.63 22.25
CA THR A 224 13.68 2.97 22.85
C THR A 224 12.57 2.79 21.81
N PRO A 225 11.62 1.85 22.01
CA PRO A 225 10.42 1.78 21.19
C PRO A 225 9.54 3.04 21.34
N PRO A 226 8.52 3.22 20.48
CA PRO A 226 7.57 4.33 20.59
C PRO A 226 6.98 4.46 22.00
N MET A 227 6.81 5.71 22.45
CA MET A 227 6.16 6.04 23.70
C MET A 227 4.66 5.81 23.56
N ASP A 228 4.07 5.14 24.55
CA ASP A 228 2.62 4.91 24.58
C ASP A 228 1.91 6.19 25.05
N GLU A 229 1.02 6.71 24.22
CA GLU A 229 0.25 7.93 24.50
C GLU A 229 -0.93 7.56 25.41
N GLY A 230 -0.65 7.52 26.71
CA GLY A 230 -1.67 7.25 27.72
C GLY A 230 -1.83 5.77 27.98
N SER A 231 -1.22 5.32 29.08
CA SER A 231 -1.61 4.06 29.71
C SER A 231 -3.13 4.03 29.90
N ALA A 232 -3.82 3.14 29.19
CA ALA A 232 -5.04 2.56 29.71
C ALA A 232 -4.67 1.89 31.05
N GLY A 233 -4.81 2.64 32.15
CA GLY A 233 -4.54 2.14 33.48
C GLY A 233 -5.39 0.89 33.75
N GLY A 234 -4.77 -0.19 34.22
CA GLY A 234 -5.45 -1.44 34.56
C GLY A 234 -5.14 -2.59 33.61
N ALA A 235 -6.11 -3.51 33.45
CA ALA A 235 -5.95 -4.80 32.77
C ALA A 235 -5.43 -4.73 31.31
N CYS A 236 -5.60 -3.60 30.63
CA CYS A 236 -5.04 -3.37 29.30
C CYS A 236 -3.50 -3.29 29.28
N ALA A 237 -2.86 -2.79 30.35
CA ALA A 237 -1.40 -2.78 30.45
C ALA A 237 -0.79 -4.21 30.45
N ALA A 238 -1.56 -5.22 30.87
CA ALA A 238 -1.16 -6.63 30.83
C ALA A 238 -1.46 -7.29 29.47
N ALA A 239 -2.51 -6.85 28.75
CA ALA A 239 -2.79 -7.28 27.38
C ALA A 239 -1.77 -6.75 26.37
N PHE A 240 -1.18 -5.58 26.64
CA PHE A 240 -0.01 -5.02 25.92
C PHE A 240 1.34 -5.50 26.47
N GLY A 241 1.34 -6.37 27.49
CA GLY A 241 2.41 -6.58 28.46
C GLY A 241 3.69 -7.30 28.02
N THR A 242 4.08 -7.28 26.74
CA THR A 242 5.41 -7.77 26.31
C THR A 242 6.09 -6.88 25.27
N SER A 243 5.79 -5.56 25.24
CA SER A 243 6.23 -4.58 24.22
C SER A 243 5.52 -4.78 22.88
N ALA A 244 4.70 -3.79 22.51
CA ALA A 244 4.02 -3.60 21.23
C ALA A 244 4.32 -4.69 20.19
N SER A 245 3.40 -5.65 20.03
CA SER A 245 3.58 -6.75 19.10
C SER A 245 3.75 -6.18 17.70
N LEU A 246 4.97 -6.23 17.17
CA LEU A 246 5.24 -5.90 15.78
C LEU A 246 4.28 -6.70 14.89
N VAL A 247 3.67 -6.03 13.91
CA VAL A 247 2.83 -6.69 12.92
C VAL A 247 3.76 -7.26 11.83
N GLY A 248 3.99 -8.57 11.90
CA GLY A 248 4.76 -9.30 10.88
C GLY A 248 6.27 -9.05 10.96
N GLY A 249 6.96 -9.14 9.81
CA GLY A 249 8.38 -8.80 9.66
C GLY A 249 8.64 -7.30 9.44
N SER A 250 7.68 -6.42 9.77
CA SER A 250 7.85 -4.97 9.72
C SER A 250 8.30 -4.46 11.09
N ASP A 251 9.32 -3.58 11.14
CA ASP A 251 9.87 -3.03 12.39
C ASP A 251 8.98 -1.92 13.02
N TRP A 252 7.66 -2.02 12.82
CA TRP A 252 6.64 -1.10 13.31
C TRP A 252 5.93 -1.68 14.52
N TYR A 253 5.76 -0.88 15.56
CA TYR A 253 5.20 -1.28 16.84
C TYR A 253 3.69 -1.04 16.85
N GLN A 254 2.89 -2.08 17.13
CA GLN A 254 1.46 -1.90 17.34
C GLN A 254 1.19 -1.28 18.72
N SER A 255 0.59 -0.08 18.73
CA SER A 255 0.07 0.59 19.93
C SER A 255 -1.40 0.90 19.67
N GLY A 256 -2.29 0.10 20.29
CA GLY A 256 -3.72 0.12 19.98
C GLY A 256 -4.05 -0.36 18.56
N GLY A 257 -4.86 0.42 17.83
CA GLY A 257 -5.17 0.23 16.41
C GLY A 257 -4.15 0.84 15.44
N ASN A 258 -3.13 1.53 15.97
CA ASN A 258 -2.16 2.28 15.18
C ASN A 258 -0.79 1.58 15.14
N LEU A 259 -0.07 1.74 14.04
CA LEU A 259 1.32 1.33 13.94
C LEU A 259 2.22 2.53 14.16
N LYS A 260 3.15 2.42 15.11
CA LYS A 260 4.06 3.48 15.50
C LYS A 260 5.52 3.09 15.23
N LYS A 261 6.32 4.06 14.81
CA LYS A 261 7.78 3.91 14.70
C LYS A 261 8.49 5.11 15.29
N SER A 262 9.51 4.84 16.10
CA SER A 262 10.30 5.86 16.79
C SER A 262 11.48 6.29 15.93
N PHE A 263 11.57 7.59 15.67
CA PHE A 263 12.71 8.25 15.05
C PHE A 263 13.46 9.06 16.10
N TYR A 264 14.74 8.76 16.29
CA TYR A 264 15.63 9.50 17.18
C TYR A 264 16.45 10.48 16.39
N ILE A 265 16.40 11.74 16.82
CA ILE A 265 17.22 12.82 16.31
C ILE A 265 18.24 13.17 17.39
N TYR A 266 19.50 12.93 17.09
CA TYR A 266 20.62 13.34 17.94
C TYR A 266 21.25 14.58 17.34
N VAL A 267 21.41 15.64 18.13
CA VAL A 267 22.07 16.88 17.73
C VAL A 267 23.25 17.14 18.65
N ALA A 268 24.39 17.57 18.11
CA ALA A 268 25.54 18.03 18.88
C ALA A 268 26.24 19.18 18.16
N THR A 269 26.54 20.26 18.88
CA THR A 269 27.32 21.39 18.33
C THR A 269 28.76 21.32 18.82
N VAL A 270 29.70 21.24 17.89
CA VAL A 270 31.13 21.09 18.17
C VAL A 270 31.88 22.38 17.77
N PRO A 271 32.63 23.01 18.68
CA PRO A 271 33.37 24.24 18.38
C PRO A 271 34.60 23.97 17.48
N ILE A 272 34.88 24.90 16.56
CA ILE A 272 36.04 24.84 15.67
C ILE A 272 37.28 25.32 16.43
N THR A 273 38.27 24.44 16.62
CA THR A 273 39.47 24.76 17.42
C THR A 273 40.67 25.22 16.61
N ASP A 274 40.69 24.98 15.31
CA ASP A 274 41.81 25.35 14.43
C ASP A 274 41.34 25.44 12.97
N VAL A 275 41.34 26.67 12.42
CA VAL A 275 41.00 26.94 11.01
C VAL A 275 42.22 26.93 10.08
N THR A 276 43.43 26.66 10.60
CA THR A 276 44.66 26.75 9.80
C THR A 276 44.88 25.58 8.84
N ASN A 277 44.13 24.48 9.00
CA ASN A 277 44.09 23.35 8.06
C ASN A 277 42.64 23.08 7.60
N PRO A 278 42.10 23.86 6.64
CA PRO A 278 40.70 23.71 6.17
C PRO A 278 40.37 22.30 5.65
N GLY A 279 41.36 21.61 5.08
CA GLY A 279 41.21 20.23 4.59
C GLY A 279 40.93 19.20 5.69
N ASP A 280 41.42 19.39 6.91
CA ASP A 280 41.14 18.51 8.05
C ASP A 280 39.72 18.71 8.60
N LEU A 281 39.13 19.89 8.34
CA LEU A 281 37.74 20.21 8.66
C LEU A 281 36.77 19.80 7.53
N GLY A 282 37.28 19.32 6.39
CA GLY A 282 36.48 19.04 5.20
C GLY A 282 35.79 20.28 4.63
N ILE A 283 36.40 21.47 4.83
CA ILE A 283 35.95 22.74 4.28
C ILE A 283 36.71 22.94 2.96
N ASN A 284 35.99 23.17 1.86
CA ASN A 284 36.62 23.47 0.59
C ASN A 284 37.24 24.88 0.69
N THR A 285 38.45 25.10 0.18
CA THR A 285 39.17 26.39 0.25
C THR A 285 38.52 27.52 -0.59
N LEU A 286 37.23 27.40 -0.92
CA LEU A 286 36.42 28.27 -1.74
C LEU A 286 35.24 28.90 -0.98
N ASP A 287 35.01 28.59 0.30
CA ASP A 287 34.09 29.35 1.18
C ASP A 287 34.78 30.65 1.63
N VAL A 288 34.94 31.52 0.65
CA VAL A 288 35.42 32.87 0.81
C VAL A 288 34.20 33.76 0.58
N ASP A 289 33.91 34.72 1.47
CA ASP A 289 32.85 35.71 1.20
C ASP A 289 33.09 36.37 -0.17
N ASN A 290 32.06 37.02 -0.71
CA ASN A 290 32.16 37.76 -1.98
C ASN A 290 33.30 38.82 -1.99
N ASP A 291 33.94 39.10 -0.85
CA ASP A 291 35.01 40.07 -0.63
C ASP A 291 36.40 39.43 -0.43
N GLY A 292 36.53 38.10 -0.43
CA GLY A 292 37.82 37.39 -0.32
C GLY A 292 38.30 37.09 1.11
N ASN A 293 37.44 37.14 2.12
CA ASN A 293 37.72 36.74 3.51
C ASN A 293 37.20 35.32 3.85
N ASN A 294 37.87 34.67 4.79
CA ASN A 294 37.45 33.35 5.30
C ASN A 294 36.20 33.49 6.16
N ASP A 295 35.12 32.79 5.78
CA ASP A 295 33.84 32.80 6.53
C ASP A 295 33.93 32.06 7.87
N TYR A 296 35.04 31.35 8.12
CA TYR A 296 35.23 30.53 9.33
C TYR A 296 36.19 31.15 10.36
N GLY A 297 35.75 31.14 11.61
CA GLY A 297 36.47 31.60 12.79
C GLY A 297 36.95 30.45 13.70
N THR A 298 37.95 30.72 14.54
CA THR A 298 38.27 29.80 15.66
C THR A 298 37.47 30.20 16.88
N PHE A 299 36.72 29.26 17.46
CA PHE A 299 35.93 29.52 18.67
C PHE A 299 36.81 29.97 19.84
N THR A 300 36.57 31.19 20.34
CA THR A 300 37.37 31.80 21.41
C THR A 300 36.82 31.55 22.81
N GLY A 301 35.65 30.91 22.93
CA GLY A 301 34.95 30.60 24.19
C GLY A 301 35.35 29.29 24.88
N ASN A 302 34.51 28.86 25.84
CA ASN A 302 34.71 27.60 26.57
C ASN A 302 34.32 26.39 25.69
N ARG A 303 35.22 25.42 25.52
CA ARG A 303 35.10 24.28 24.58
C ARG A 303 34.12 23.18 25.02
N GLY A 304 33.13 23.51 25.84
CA GLY A 304 32.05 22.58 26.15
C GLY A 304 31.15 22.42 24.92
N PHE A 305 30.66 21.20 24.67
CA PHE A 305 29.61 20.94 23.70
C PHE A 305 28.34 20.50 24.43
N SER A 306 27.18 20.78 23.84
CA SER A 306 25.89 20.29 24.31
C SER A 306 25.31 19.35 23.27
N ALA A 307 24.52 18.38 23.72
CA ALA A 307 23.82 17.45 22.85
C ALA A 307 22.33 17.41 23.20
N LEU A 308 21.50 17.34 22.18
CA LEU A 308 20.04 17.23 22.29
C LEU A 308 19.62 15.85 21.75
N GLU A 309 18.76 15.18 22.49
CA GLU A 309 18.06 13.97 22.04
C GLU A 309 16.59 14.35 21.87
N TYR A 310 16.05 14.11 20.68
CA TYR A 310 14.65 14.29 20.37
C TYR A 310 14.08 12.98 19.81
N GLN A 311 12.95 12.54 20.34
CA GLN A 311 12.22 11.39 19.83
C GLN A 311 10.96 11.87 19.14
N GLN A 312 10.74 11.42 17.90
CA GLN A 312 9.49 11.58 17.18
C GLN A 312 8.91 10.22 16.87
N ASP A 313 7.71 9.94 17.36
CA ASP A 313 6.98 8.74 17.00
C ASP A 313 6.05 9.06 15.83
N ARG A 314 6.28 8.39 14.69
CA ARG A 314 5.40 8.50 13.51
C ARG A 314 4.35 7.41 13.56
N ILE A 315 3.14 7.79 13.21
CA ILE A 315 1.98 6.91 13.17
C ILE A 315 1.68 6.59 11.70
N GLN A 316 1.45 5.33 11.39
CA GLN A 316 0.91 4.87 10.13
C GLN A 316 -0.33 4.03 10.41
N ILE A 317 -1.40 4.32 9.67
CA ILE A 317 -2.65 3.56 9.77
C ILE A 317 -2.63 2.57 8.61
N PRO A 318 -2.44 1.26 8.88
CA PRO A 318 -2.44 0.29 7.80
C PRO A 318 -3.81 0.26 7.13
N PRO A 319 -3.91 0.01 5.81
CA PRO A 319 -5.19 -0.13 5.11
C PRO A 319 -6.13 -1.13 5.80
N ALA A 320 -5.57 -2.18 6.41
CA ALA A 320 -6.30 -3.20 7.18
C ALA A 320 -6.98 -2.70 8.46
N ASN A 321 -6.69 -1.48 8.93
CA ASN A 321 -7.42 -0.87 10.05
C ASN A 321 -8.80 -0.33 9.64
N ASN A 322 -9.05 -0.21 8.33
CA ASN A 322 -10.35 0.19 7.79
C ASN A 322 -11.26 -1.03 7.63
N ALA A 323 -12.46 -0.97 8.18
CA ALA A 323 -13.50 -1.96 7.90
C ALA A 323 -14.05 -1.79 6.47
N ILE A 324 -14.10 -0.55 5.99
CA ILE A 324 -14.51 -0.20 4.62
C ILE A 324 -13.48 0.79 4.07
N LEU A 325 -12.86 0.47 2.94
CA LEU A 325 -11.90 1.30 2.23
C LEU A 325 -12.28 1.36 0.76
N TYR A 326 -12.55 2.55 0.23
CA TYR A 326 -12.93 2.75 -1.17
C TYR A 326 -12.12 3.88 -1.81
N GLU A 327 -11.72 3.70 -3.06
CA GLU A 327 -11.09 4.77 -3.85
C GLU A 327 -12.14 5.75 -4.41
N ASP A 328 -13.25 5.20 -4.91
CA ASP A 328 -14.35 5.95 -5.51
C ASP A 328 -15.51 6.16 -4.51
N ASP A 329 -16.67 6.59 -5.02
CA ASP A 329 -17.85 6.86 -4.19
C ASP A 329 -18.30 5.64 -3.40
N LEU A 330 -18.41 5.81 -2.08
CA LEU A 330 -18.98 4.82 -1.19
C LEU A 330 -20.47 5.10 -1.02
N THR A 331 -21.32 4.23 -1.55
CA THR A 331 -22.77 4.29 -1.30
C THR A 331 -23.21 3.17 -0.38
N VAL A 332 -23.74 3.53 0.78
CA VAL A 332 -24.39 2.61 1.71
C VAL A 332 -25.90 2.84 1.65
N PHE A 333 -26.61 1.91 1.02
CA PHE A 333 -28.07 1.89 1.04
C PHE A 333 -28.57 0.51 1.48
N ALA A 334 -29.48 0.49 2.45
CA ALA A 334 -29.88 -0.75 3.09
C ALA A 334 -31.38 -1.03 2.88
N GLY A 335 -31.70 -2.21 2.34
CA GLY A 335 -33.07 -2.74 2.30
C GLY A 335 -33.46 -3.50 3.58
N SER A 336 -32.47 -3.99 4.31
CA SER A 336 -32.53 -4.61 5.65
C SER A 336 -31.50 -3.91 6.56
N ALA A 337 -31.46 -4.20 7.87
CA ALA A 337 -30.60 -3.45 8.78
C ALA A 337 -29.12 -3.63 8.39
N PHE A 338 -28.39 -2.54 8.18
CA PHE A 338 -26.95 -2.58 7.92
C PHE A 338 -26.21 -2.05 9.14
N ARG A 339 -25.27 -2.86 9.63
CA ARG A 339 -24.54 -2.61 10.87
C ARG A 339 -23.08 -2.88 10.60
N VAL A 340 -22.24 -1.87 10.72
CA VAL A 340 -20.80 -2.00 10.54
C VAL A 340 -20.09 -1.47 11.77
N ASN A 341 -19.04 -2.16 12.16
CA ASN A 341 -18.15 -1.76 13.22
C ASN A 341 -16.75 -1.59 12.64
N GLY A 342 -16.15 -0.41 12.82
CA GLY A 342 -14.80 -0.10 12.31
C GLY A 342 -14.73 1.19 11.51
N ARG A 343 -13.50 1.57 11.18
CA ARG A 343 -13.16 2.79 10.42
C ARG A 343 -13.65 2.67 8.99
N VAL A 344 -14.25 3.74 8.47
CA VAL A 344 -14.74 3.83 7.09
C VAL A 344 -13.94 4.91 6.38
N PHE A 345 -13.39 4.60 5.22
CA PHE A 345 -12.61 5.53 4.41
C PHE A 345 -13.12 5.53 2.96
N THR A 346 -13.29 6.71 2.37
CA THR A 346 -13.46 6.88 0.93
C THR A 346 -12.67 8.08 0.41
N ASN A 347 -11.93 7.87 -0.68
CA ASN A 347 -11.21 8.91 -1.43
C ASN A 347 -12.14 9.77 -2.33
N SER A 348 -13.43 9.47 -2.36
CA SER A 348 -14.44 10.27 -3.05
C SER A 348 -15.59 10.61 -2.08
N ASN A 349 -16.85 10.44 -2.47
CA ASN A 349 -17.99 10.87 -1.67
C ASN A 349 -18.61 9.71 -0.88
N LEU A 350 -19.24 10.04 0.25
CA LEU A 350 -20.03 9.11 1.05
C LEU A 350 -21.53 9.39 0.87
N PHE A 351 -22.27 8.40 0.40
CA PHE A 351 -23.71 8.42 0.24
C PHE A 351 -24.37 7.48 1.25
N GLY A 352 -25.25 8.01 2.10
CA GLY A 352 -26.01 7.23 3.07
C GLY A 352 -27.52 7.33 2.82
N LEU A 353 -28.21 6.19 2.77
CA LEU A 353 -29.68 6.18 2.69
C LEU A 353 -30.30 4.92 3.30
N SER A 354 -31.28 5.09 4.19
CA SER A 354 -32.09 3.97 4.69
C SER A 354 -33.52 3.99 4.15
N PHE A 355 -33.93 2.89 3.50
CA PHE A 355 -35.32 2.66 3.05
C PHE A 355 -36.13 1.82 4.04
N GLY A 356 -35.52 1.35 5.13
CA GLY A 356 -36.12 0.42 6.09
C GLY A 356 -35.49 0.58 7.47
N PRO A 357 -35.03 -0.49 8.13
CA PRO A 357 -34.34 -0.36 9.42
C PRO A 357 -33.04 0.47 9.30
N ASP A 358 -32.62 1.08 10.40
CA ASP A 358 -31.50 2.04 10.42
C ASP A 358 -30.17 1.44 9.92
N ILE A 359 -29.38 2.31 9.29
CA ILE A 359 -27.95 2.07 9.05
C ILE A 359 -27.24 2.50 10.32
N HIS A 360 -26.44 1.64 10.94
CA HIS A 360 -25.72 1.97 12.18
C HIS A 360 -24.22 1.76 12.00
N LEU A 361 -23.47 2.86 12.07
CA LEU A 361 -22.02 2.90 12.14
C LEU A 361 -21.59 2.91 13.61
N PHE A 362 -21.17 1.75 14.12
CA PHE A 362 -20.82 1.56 15.52
C PHE A 362 -19.43 2.10 15.86
N GLN A 363 -19.23 2.39 17.15
CA GLN A 363 -17.90 2.53 17.70
C GLN A 363 -17.27 1.16 18.01
N VAL A 364 -15.96 1.03 17.79
CA VAL A 364 -15.24 -0.24 17.95
C VAL A 364 -15.15 -0.65 19.40
N SER A 365 -15.80 -1.78 19.70
CA SER A 365 -15.81 -2.44 21.00
C SER A 365 -16.53 -1.65 22.10
N SER A 366 -16.74 -2.28 23.26
CA SER A 366 -17.28 -1.63 24.44
C SER A 366 -16.28 -0.66 25.10
N PRO A 367 -16.72 0.35 25.87
CA PRO A 367 -15.82 1.26 26.62
C PRO A 367 -14.79 0.60 27.54
N ALA A 368 -15.00 -0.67 27.94
CA ALA A 368 -14.06 -1.44 28.75
C ALA A 368 -12.97 -2.17 27.94
N SER A 369 -13.01 -2.11 26.60
CA SER A 369 -12.09 -2.80 25.70
C SER A 369 -10.85 -1.96 25.39
N CYS A 370 -9.69 -2.60 25.25
CA CYS A 370 -8.46 -1.91 24.83
C CYS A 370 -8.52 -1.45 23.35
N PHE A 371 -9.48 -1.94 22.58
CA PHE A 371 -9.72 -1.52 21.18
C PHE A 371 -10.72 -0.36 21.06
N TYR A 372 -11.27 0.12 22.18
CA TYR A 372 -12.14 1.30 22.21
C TYR A 372 -11.29 2.57 22.13
N GLN A 373 -10.96 2.95 20.90
CA GLN A 373 -10.12 4.10 20.55
C GLN A 373 -10.84 4.97 19.51
N PRO A 374 -10.62 6.29 19.50
CA PRO A 374 -11.31 7.18 18.56
C PRO A 374 -11.02 6.79 17.10
N GLU A 375 -9.75 6.51 16.79
CA GLU A 375 -9.30 6.22 15.42
C GLU A 375 -9.98 4.99 14.80
N ASN A 376 -10.25 3.97 15.61
CA ASN A 376 -10.76 2.68 15.12
C ASN A 376 -12.17 2.78 14.52
N GLY A 377 -12.90 3.87 14.75
CA GLY A 377 -14.24 4.05 14.20
C GLY A 377 -14.43 5.31 13.36
N LYS A 378 -13.37 6.09 13.10
CA LYS A 378 -13.48 7.32 12.29
C LYS A 378 -14.11 7.04 10.93
N VAL A 379 -14.88 8.01 10.43
CA VAL A 379 -15.40 8.01 9.06
C VAL A 379 -14.68 9.12 8.30
N VAL A 380 -13.80 8.77 7.39
CA VAL A 380 -12.95 9.69 6.64
C VAL A 380 -13.44 9.76 5.20
N VAL A 381 -13.79 10.96 4.75
CA VAL A 381 -14.37 11.21 3.42
C VAL A 381 -13.57 12.32 2.74
N ALA A 382 -12.80 11.98 1.71
CA ALA A 382 -12.03 12.96 0.93
C ALA A 382 -12.91 13.94 0.18
N GLY A 383 -13.99 13.46 -0.43
CA GLY A 383 -14.98 14.24 -1.15
C GLY A 383 -16.02 14.87 -0.22
N ASN A 384 -17.29 14.61 -0.51
CA ASN A 384 -18.44 15.18 0.17
C ASN A 384 -19.34 14.11 0.77
N THR A 385 -20.18 14.50 1.72
CA THR A 385 -21.18 13.62 2.32
C THR A 385 -22.57 13.99 1.80
N ALA A 386 -23.33 12.98 1.39
CA ALA A 386 -24.67 13.13 0.85
C ALA A 386 -25.66 12.13 1.45
N TYR A 387 -26.90 12.55 1.64
CA TYR A 387 -28.01 11.70 2.05
C TYR A 387 -28.88 11.40 0.82
N GLY A 388 -28.90 10.14 0.40
CA GLY A 388 -29.55 9.71 -0.84
C GLY A 388 -28.65 8.83 -1.70
N ARG A 389 -29.17 8.32 -2.83
CA ARG A 389 -28.40 7.54 -3.80
C ARG A 389 -27.75 8.45 -4.84
N PRO A 390 -26.60 8.06 -5.43
CA PRO A 390 -25.96 8.79 -6.53
C PRO A 390 -26.83 9.04 -7.79
N ILE A 391 -28.01 8.43 -7.89
CA ILE A 391 -28.95 8.59 -9.02
C ILE A 391 -30.19 9.40 -8.66
N ASP A 392 -30.36 9.78 -7.40
CA ASP A 392 -31.56 10.46 -6.94
C ASP A 392 -31.59 11.91 -7.41
N THR A 393 -32.65 12.25 -8.16
CA THR A 393 -32.93 13.60 -8.66
C THR A 393 -34.13 14.19 -7.90
N GLY A 394 -34.07 15.49 -7.57
CA GLY A 394 -35.18 16.20 -6.93
C GLY A 394 -35.29 16.05 -5.41
N GLY A 395 -34.25 15.49 -4.77
CA GLY A 395 -34.12 15.45 -3.32
C GLY A 395 -35.08 14.51 -2.62
N GLN A 396 -34.56 13.41 -2.10
CA GLN A 396 -35.37 12.56 -1.22
C GLN A 396 -35.71 13.32 0.08
N ALA A 397 -36.98 13.25 0.47
CA ALA A 397 -37.41 13.66 1.80
C ALA A 397 -36.79 12.71 2.83
N ASP A 398 -36.39 13.27 3.96
CA ASP A 398 -35.99 12.47 5.12
C ASP A 398 -37.20 11.64 5.57
N ASN A 399 -37.17 10.33 5.31
CA ASN A 399 -38.28 9.43 5.59
C ASN A 399 -38.37 9.07 7.09
N GLY A 400 -37.54 9.68 7.95
CA GLY A 400 -37.47 9.40 9.40
C GLY A 400 -36.65 8.16 9.77
N ASN A 401 -36.07 7.47 8.78
CA ASN A 401 -35.12 6.39 8.98
C ASN A 401 -33.69 6.96 8.92
N ASN A 402 -32.88 6.58 9.90
CA ASN A 402 -31.69 7.32 10.24
C ASN A 402 -30.42 6.57 9.85
N VAL A 403 -29.40 7.33 9.43
CA VAL A 403 -28.02 6.84 9.41
C VAL A 403 -27.43 7.23 10.76
N LEU A 404 -27.37 6.25 11.65
CA LEU A 404 -26.93 6.41 13.03
C LEU A 404 -25.41 6.25 13.10
N VAL A 405 -24.75 7.21 13.76
CA VAL A 405 -23.30 7.22 13.95
C VAL A 405 -22.99 7.35 15.44
N ASP A 406 -22.29 6.37 15.98
CA ASP A 406 -21.83 6.40 17.36
C ASP A 406 -20.63 7.34 17.54
N LEU A 407 -20.67 8.16 18.59
CA LEU A 407 -19.61 9.07 18.98
C LEU A 407 -18.73 8.46 20.07
N PHE A 408 -17.43 8.61 19.94
CA PHE A 408 -16.47 8.16 20.92
C PHE A 408 -16.37 9.13 22.11
N ASN A 409 -16.43 8.58 23.31
CA ASN A 409 -16.19 9.31 24.54
C ASN A 409 -15.29 8.48 25.47
N PRO A 410 -14.07 8.96 25.81
CA PRO A 410 -13.13 8.23 26.64
C PRO A 410 -13.54 8.14 28.12
N GLY A 411 -14.41 9.04 28.59
CA GLY A 411 -14.91 9.10 29.97
C GLY A 411 -16.11 8.18 30.27
N LEU A 412 -16.53 7.34 29.30
CA LEU A 412 -17.67 6.44 29.47
C LEU A 412 -17.33 5.26 30.41
N ASN A 413 -18.13 5.11 31.47
CA ASN A 413 -18.03 3.96 32.36
C ASN A 413 -18.42 2.65 31.64
N PRO A 414 -17.89 1.48 32.06
CA PRO A 414 -18.32 0.18 31.54
C PRO A 414 -19.85 -0.01 31.65
N GLY A 415 -20.52 -0.18 30.51
CA GLY A 415 -21.98 -0.29 30.43
C GLY A 415 -22.74 1.04 30.24
N GLY A 416 -22.02 2.16 30.12
CA GLY A 416 -22.60 3.43 29.69
C GLY A 416 -23.13 3.37 28.25
N MET A 417 -24.20 4.11 27.97
CA MET A 417 -24.72 4.23 26.61
C MET A 417 -23.81 5.15 25.79
N ILE A 418 -23.38 4.66 24.63
CA ILE A 418 -22.64 5.45 23.65
C ILE A 418 -23.61 6.47 23.03
N ALA A 419 -23.16 7.71 22.86
CA ALA A 419 -23.97 8.75 22.23
C ALA A 419 -24.05 8.48 20.72
N THR A 420 -25.22 8.67 20.13
CA THR A 420 -25.45 8.42 18.71
C THR A 420 -26.04 9.66 18.05
N GLN A 421 -25.46 10.06 16.91
CA GLN A 421 -25.94 11.18 16.08
C GLN A 421 -26.59 10.66 14.81
N ASN A 422 -27.53 11.44 14.26
CA ASN A 422 -28.15 11.14 12.98
C ASN A 422 -27.46 11.89 11.84
N PHE A 423 -27.12 11.18 10.78
CA PHE A 423 -26.71 11.73 9.49
C PHE A 423 -27.91 11.69 8.53
N GLY A 424 -28.60 12.82 8.44
CA GLY A 424 -29.73 13.03 7.51
C GLY A 424 -29.44 14.08 6.44
N LYS A 425 -30.45 14.44 5.65
CA LYS A 425 -30.33 15.49 4.61
C LYS A 425 -29.82 16.81 5.19
N ALA A 426 -30.16 17.14 6.43
CA ALA A 426 -29.72 18.37 7.08
C ALA A 426 -28.21 18.40 7.38
N GLN A 427 -27.52 17.26 7.38
CA GLN A 427 -26.11 17.13 7.76
C GLN A 427 -25.16 16.94 6.56
N GLN A 428 -25.66 16.98 5.32
CA GLN A 428 -24.83 16.92 4.11
C GLN A 428 -23.84 18.07 4.04
N SER A 429 -22.67 17.84 3.41
CA SER A 429 -21.61 18.86 3.33
C SER A 429 -21.82 19.92 2.24
N VAL A 430 -22.65 19.64 1.24
CA VAL A 430 -22.95 20.55 0.11
C VAL A 430 -24.44 20.69 -0.14
N THR A 431 -24.82 21.73 -0.89
CA THR A 431 -26.24 22.08 -1.13
C THR A 431 -26.90 21.30 -2.27
N GLN A 432 -26.10 20.78 -3.19
CA GLN A 432 -26.51 20.07 -4.40
C GLN A 432 -27.18 18.73 -4.07
N GLU A 433 -27.92 18.18 -5.03
CA GLU A 433 -28.55 16.87 -4.85
C GLU A 433 -27.55 15.72 -5.05
N PRO A 434 -27.79 14.53 -4.48
CA PRO A 434 -26.87 13.40 -4.57
C PRO A 434 -26.38 13.07 -5.99
N SER A 435 -27.24 13.21 -7.00
CA SER A 435 -26.87 12.97 -8.40
C SER A 435 -25.86 13.95 -8.99
N GLU A 436 -25.76 15.15 -8.44
CA GLU A 436 -24.79 16.17 -8.87
C GLU A 436 -23.47 16.03 -8.08
N ILE A 437 -23.55 15.55 -6.84
CA ILE A 437 -22.37 15.33 -5.98
C ILE A 437 -21.56 14.12 -6.47
N ALA A 438 -22.24 13.11 -7.01
CA ALA A 438 -21.65 11.86 -7.46
C ALA A 438 -20.45 12.06 -8.39
N TYR A 439 -19.49 11.16 -8.27
CA TYR A 439 -18.23 11.18 -8.99
C TYR A 439 -18.42 10.74 -10.44
N ASN A 440 -18.04 11.62 -11.37
CA ASN A 440 -17.99 11.33 -12.79
C ASN A 440 -16.59 10.80 -13.16
N THR A 441 -16.41 9.49 -13.00
CA THR A 441 -15.15 8.79 -13.31
C THR A 441 -14.70 9.02 -14.75
N ALA A 442 -15.61 9.00 -15.73
CA ALA A 442 -15.26 9.19 -17.14
C ALA A 442 -14.66 10.57 -17.42
N ALA A 443 -15.24 11.63 -16.84
CA ALA A 443 -14.72 12.98 -16.99
C ALA A 443 -13.35 13.14 -16.30
N TYR A 444 -13.15 12.52 -15.14
CA TYR A 444 -11.87 12.52 -14.45
C TYR A 444 -10.78 11.79 -15.25
N GLU A 445 -11.05 10.58 -15.74
CA GLU A 445 -10.10 9.80 -16.54
C GLU A 445 -9.72 10.53 -17.84
N GLN A 446 -10.67 11.23 -18.49
CA GLN A 446 -10.35 12.08 -19.65
C GLN A 446 -9.43 13.25 -19.30
N ARG A 447 -9.56 13.86 -18.12
CA ARG A 447 -8.65 14.94 -17.66
C ARG A 447 -7.25 14.40 -17.40
N ILE A 448 -7.14 13.28 -16.70
CA ILE A 448 -5.84 12.65 -16.42
C ILE A 448 -5.15 12.26 -17.73
N GLU A 449 -5.85 11.60 -18.66
CA GLU A 449 -5.26 11.23 -19.95
C GLU A 449 -4.83 12.45 -20.78
N LYS A 450 -5.60 13.55 -20.72
CA LYS A 450 -5.22 14.82 -21.37
C LYS A 450 -3.93 15.39 -20.78
N LEU A 451 -3.83 15.48 -19.44
CA LEU A 451 -2.65 15.99 -18.74
C LEU A 451 -1.41 15.15 -19.05
N VAL A 452 -1.52 13.82 -18.95
CA VAL A 452 -0.42 12.89 -19.22
C VAL A 452 0.00 12.96 -20.69
N THR A 453 -0.94 12.94 -21.62
CA THR A 453 -0.63 12.98 -23.06
C THR A 453 0.02 14.30 -23.44
N ASP A 454 -0.50 15.43 -22.94
CA ASP A 454 0.12 16.74 -23.17
C ASP A 454 1.53 16.81 -22.59
N ALA A 455 1.73 16.34 -21.35
CA ALA A 455 3.02 16.36 -20.67
C ALA A 455 4.05 15.50 -21.42
N VAL A 456 3.71 14.24 -21.72
CA VAL A 456 4.62 13.32 -22.43
C VAL A 456 4.94 13.79 -23.85
N THR A 457 4.00 14.45 -24.52
CA THR A 457 4.18 14.95 -25.90
C THR A 457 4.99 16.24 -25.96
N ASN A 458 4.77 17.16 -25.00
CA ASN A 458 5.29 18.52 -25.08
C ASN A 458 6.49 18.80 -24.15
N LEU A 459 6.67 18.04 -23.06
CA LEU A 459 7.81 18.18 -22.14
C LEU A 459 8.96 17.26 -22.52
N VAL A 460 10.18 17.77 -22.39
CA VAL A 460 11.40 16.95 -22.41
C VAL A 460 11.59 16.29 -21.05
N VAL A 461 12.24 15.12 -21.00
CA VAL A 461 12.43 14.35 -19.77
C VAL A 461 13.13 15.15 -18.66
N ALA A 462 14.03 16.08 -19.02
CA ALA A 462 14.72 16.93 -18.05
C ALA A 462 13.78 17.95 -17.36
N ASP A 463 12.63 18.25 -17.94
CA ASP A 463 11.63 19.16 -17.37
C ASP A 463 10.57 18.39 -16.54
N ASP A 464 10.69 17.06 -16.45
CA ASP A 464 9.82 16.25 -15.60
C ASP A 464 10.13 16.52 -14.12
N PRO A 465 9.13 16.50 -13.22
CA PRO A 465 9.36 16.61 -11.78
C PRO A 465 10.32 15.53 -11.28
N GLN A 466 11.10 15.84 -10.24
CA GLN A 466 12.04 14.87 -9.67
C GLN A 466 11.33 13.58 -9.20
N GLU A 467 10.13 13.72 -8.61
CA GLU A 467 9.28 12.59 -8.22
C GLU A 467 8.96 11.65 -9.39
N VAL A 468 8.71 12.20 -10.58
CA VAL A 468 8.40 11.42 -11.79
C VAL A 468 9.64 10.71 -12.30
N GLN A 469 10.80 11.38 -12.31
CA GLN A 469 12.06 10.80 -12.77
C GLN A 469 12.47 9.60 -11.88
N VAL A 470 12.39 9.78 -10.56
CA VAL A 470 12.64 8.70 -9.58
C VAL A 470 11.67 7.55 -9.81
N LYS A 471 10.38 7.84 -9.96
CA LYS A 471 9.38 6.77 -10.13
C LYS A 471 9.54 6.02 -11.45
N GLN A 472 9.88 6.73 -12.53
CA GLN A 472 10.19 6.14 -13.83
C GLN A 472 11.39 5.18 -13.70
N GLN A 473 12.46 5.59 -13.03
CA GLN A 473 13.65 4.76 -12.84
C GLN A 473 13.33 3.50 -12.01
N GLN A 474 12.50 3.62 -10.98
CA GLN A 474 12.06 2.45 -10.20
C GLN A 474 11.28 1.44 -11.03
N LEU A 475 10.32 1.90 -11.86
CA LEU A 475 9.58 1.01 -12.75
C LEU A 475 10.53 0.29 -13.71
N ILE A 476 11.56 0.99 -14.20
CA ILE A 476 12.61 0.40 -15.05
C ILE A 476 13.45 -0.63 -14.27
N ASP A 477 13.84 -0.34 -13.03
CA ASP A 477 14.62 -1.22 -12.18
C ASP A 477 13.82 -2.48 -11.81
N GLU A 478 12.54 -2.34 -11.51
CA GLU A 478 11.60 -3.44 -11.26
C GLU A 478 11.48 -4.36 -12.49
N LEU A 479 11.31 -3.78 -13.69
CA LEU A 479 11.29 -4.54 -14.93
C LEU A 479 12.61 -5.30 -15.16
N THR A 480 13.74 -4.62 -14.93
CA THR A 480 15.07 -5.21 -15.10
C THR A 480 15.34 -6.34 -14.10
N ALA A 481 14.98 -6.14 -12.83
CA ALA A 481 15.09 -7.16 -11.79
C ALA A 481 14.25 -8.41 -12.11
N ASN A 482 13.13 -8.22 -12.80
CA ASN A 482 12.25 -9.29 -13.25
C ASN A 482 12.69 -9.99 -14.55
N GLY A 483 13.87 -9.61 -15.09
CA GLY A 483 14.48 -10.22 -16.27
C GLY A 483 13.94 -9.68 -17.60
N VAL A 484 13.24 -8.53 -17.58
CA VAL A 484 12.74 -7.85 -18.77
C VAL A 484 13.86 -7.00 -19.37
N VAL A 485 14.06 -7.09 -20.68
CA VAL A 485 14.98 -6.20 -21.41
C VAL A 485 14.27 -4.87 -21.64
N VAL A 486 14.75 -3.80 -21.00
CA VAL A 486 14.15 -2.47 -21.10
C VAL A 486 14.64 -1.75 -22.36
N GLY A 487 13.71 -1.46 -23.27
CA GLY A 487 13.92 -0.70 -24.49
C GLY A 487 13.20 0.65 -24.48
N VAL A 488 13.08 1.25 -25.67
CA VAL A 488 12.45 2.59 -25.83
C VAL A 488 10.96 2.57 -25.47
N ALA A 489 10.26 1.47 -25.78
CA ALA A 489 8.83 1.34 -25.52
C ALA A 489 8.55 1.21 -24.01
N GLU A 490 9.32 0.38 -23.31
CA GLU A 490 9.21 0.16 -21.87
C GLU A 490 9.55 1.44 -21.09
N THR A 491 10.58 2.16 -21.50
CA THR A 491 10.95 3.45 -20.90
C THR A 491 9.88 4.52 -21.10
N ALA A 492 9.26 4.58 -22.29
CA ALA A 492 8.18 5.53 -22.56
C ALA A 492 6.92 5.20 -21.74
N GLU A 493 6.59 3.92 -21.59
CA GLU A 493 5.47 3.48 -20.76
C GLU A 493 5.72 3.74 -19.28
N ALA A 494 6.94 3.47 -18.77
CA ALA A 494 7.33 3.79 -17.41
C ALA A 494 7.20 5.30 -17.12
N ARG A 495 7.63 6.17 -18.05
CA ARG A 495 7.45 7.63 -17.94
C ARG A 495 5.97 8.01 -17.88
N ARG A 496 5.15 7.40 -18.74
CA ARG A 496 3.71 7.65 -18.81
C ARG A 496 3.01 7.27 -17.50
N GLN A 497 3.33 6.10 -16.95
CA GLN A 497 2.79 5.62 -15.68
C GLN A 497 3.22 6.50 -14.50
N ALA A 498 4.49 6.92 -14.47
CA ALA A 498 4.98 7.84 -13.45
C ALA A 498 4.25 9.21 -13.50
N MET A 499 4.03 9.75 -14.70
CA MET A 499 3.24 10.98 -14.90
C MET A 499 1.78 10.81 -14.49
N GLU A 500 1.17 9.66 -14.79
CA GLU A 500 -0.21 9.36 -14.40
C GLU A 500 -0.38 9.38 -12.87
N ILE A 501 0.51 8.69 -12.13
CA ILE A 501 0.51 8.69 -10.67
C ILE A 501 0.68 10.13 -10.14
N TYR A 502 1.62 10.88 -10.72
CA TYR A 502 1.91 12.26 -10.33
C TYR A 502 0.69 13.19 -10.45
N PHE A 503 0.00 13.15 -11.60
CA PHE A 503 -1.18 13.97 -11.82
C PHE A 503 -2.40 13.49 -11.02
N ARG A 504 -2.58 12.18 -10.79
CA ARG A 504 -3.66 11.66 -9.94
C ARG A 504 -3.58 12.16 -8.51
N ASN A 505 -2.38 12.25 -7.94
CA ASN A 505 -2.20 12.75 -6.57
C ASN A 505 -2.52 14.26 -6.43
N ARG A 506 -2.55 15.00 -7.55
CA ARG A 506 -2.69 16.47 -7.59
C ARG A 506 -3.98 16.96 -8.26
N THR A 507 -4.78 16.07 -8.82
CA THR A 507 -6.05 16.40 -9.50
C THR A 507 -7.21 15.97 -8.62
N ARG A 508 -8.17 16.86 -8.36
CA ARG A 508 -9.37 16.49 -7.62
C ARG A 508 -10.34 15.66 -8.46
N ARG A 509 -11.25 14.94 -7.80
CA ARG A 509 -12.32 14.19 -8.46
C ARG A 509 -13.31 15.15 -9.14
N VAL A 510 -13.96 14.68 -10.20
CA VAL A 510 -14.94 15.48 -11.00
C VAL A 510 -16.35 15.11 -10.60
N SER A 511 -17.19 16.09 -10.25
CA SER A 511 -18.59 15.85 -9.92
C SER A 511 -19.48 15.85 -11.18
N TYR A 512 -20.64 15.19 -11.12
CA TYR A 512 -21.66 15.32 -12.16
C TYR A 512 -22.31 16.71 -12.21
N GLY A 513 -22.20 17.50 -11.13
CA GLY A 513 -22.57 18.90 -11.11
C GLY A 513 -21.71 19.75 -12.05
N GLU A 514 -20.40 19.50 -12.06
CA GLU A 514 -19.44 20.20 -12.93
C GLU A 514 -19.46 19.70 -14.38
N VAL A 515 -19.45 18.37 -14.57
CA VAL A 515 -19.54 17.76 -15.90
C VAL A 515 -20.76 16.84 -15.91
N PRO A 516 -21.91 17.31 -16.43
CA PRO A 516 -23.11 16.51 -16.52
C PRO A 516 -22.91 15.25 -17.36
N PHE A 517 -23.72 14.23 -17.06
CA PHE A 517 -23.75 13.01 -17.87
C PHE A 517 -24.16 13.35 -19.32
N ALA A 518 -23.37 12.88 -20.29
CA ALA A 518 -23.68 13.00 -21.71
C ALA A 518 -23.23 11.74 -22.47
N PRO A 519 -23.93 11.32 -23.55
CA PRO A 519 -23.55 10.16 -24.36
C PRO A 519 -22.16 10.27 -24.99
N THR A 520 -21.67 11.50 -25.16
CA THR A 520 -20.29 11.82 -25.54
C THR A 520 -19.87 13.00 -24.69
N LEU A 521 -18.86 12.81 -23.84
CA LEU A 521 -18.30 13.89 -23.05
C LEU A 521 -17.49 14.83 -23.96
N PRO A 522 -17.53 16.16 -23.73
CA PRO A 522 -16.69 17.10 -24.45
C PRO A 522 -15.21 16.84 -24.10
N ALA A 523 -14.35 16.88 -25.11
CA ALA A 523 -12.92 16.72 -24.89
C ALA A 523 -12.38 17.86 -24.00
N PRO A 524 -11.57 17.56 -22.96
CA PRO A 524 -11.00 18.59 -22.10
C PRO A 524 -10.09 19.56 -22.90
N THR A 525 -10.24 20.86 -22.65
CA THR A 525 -9.51 21.92 -23.38
C THR A 525 -8.33 22.51 -22.62
N LEU A 526 -8.34 22.44 -21.28
CA LEU A 526 -7.24 22.94 -20.45
C LEU A 526 -6.04 21.98 -20.49
N THR A 527 -4.87 22.51 -20.16
CA THR A 527 -3.60 21.76 -20.11
C THR A 527 -2.88 22.06 -18.79
N TYR A 528 -1.76 21.37 -18.55
CA TYR A 528 -0.95 21.52 -17.35
C TYR A 528 -0.33 22.93 -17.25
N GLN A 529 0.10 23.30 -16.03
CA GLN A 529 0.83 24.53 -15.73
C GLN A 529 2.17 24.21 -15.07
N GLY A 530 3.16 25.10 -15.18
CA GLY A 530 4.48 24.92 -14.58
C GLY A 530 5.37 23.90 -15.32
N ILE A 531 6.59 23.74 -14.82
CA ILE A 531 7.60 22.77 -15.26
C ILE A 531 8.42 22.30 -14.05
N GLY A 532 9.13 21.18 -14.17
CA GLY A 532 9.87 20.58 -13.05
C GLY A 532 8.98 20.38 -11.83
N ASP A 533 9.47 20.69 -10.64
CA ASP A 533 8.72 20.48 -9.39
C ASP A 533 7.50 21.40 -9.19
N THR A 534 7.28 22.36 -10.11
CA THR A 534 6.07 23.21 -10.11
C THR A 534 5.00 22.73 -11.11
N LEU A 535 5.28 21.65 -11.86
CA LEU A 535 4.35 21.06 -12.81
C LEU A 535 3.06 20.64 -12.10
N ARG A 536 1.90 21.10 -12.59
CA ARG A 536 0.62 20.85 -11.93
C ARG A 536 -0.55 20.82 -12.91
N PRO A 537 -1.69 20.22 -12.52
CA PRO A 537 -2.95 20.44 -13.22
C PRO A 537 -3.33 21.94 -13.22
N PRO A 538 -4.18 22.37 -14.16
CA PRO A 538 -4.76 23.71 -14.09
C PRO A 538 -5.55 23.87 -12.78
N ASP A 539 -5.54 25.08 -12.21
CA ASP A 539 -6.09 25.38 -10.89
C ASP A 539 -7.58 24.94 -10.78
N GLU A 540 -8.35 25.06 -11.87
CA GLU A 540 -9.74 24.62 -11.96
C GLU A 540 -9.92 23.11 -11.73
N TRP A 541 -8.91 22.30 -12.04
CA TRP A 541 -8.92 20.83 -11.88
C TRP A 541 -8.17 20.34 -10.64
N MET A 542 -7.44 21.21 -9.95
CA MET A 542 -6.75 20.90 -8.70
C MET A 542 -7.60 21.30 -7.49
N TYR A 543 -8.16 22.52 -7.48
CA TYR A 543 -8.92 23.00 -6.33
C TYR A 543 -10.42 22.75 -6.48
N PRO A 544 -11.11 22.30 -5.42
CA PRO A 544 -12.57 22.15 -5.43
C PRO A 544 -13.30 23.50 -5.32
N PHE A 545 -12.67 24.47 -4.67
CA PHE A 545 -13.16 25.84 -4.48
C PHE A 545 -12.01 26.81 -4.71
N ASP A 546 -12.32 28.07 -5.00
CA ASP A 546 -11.34 29.13 -5.22
C ASP A 546 -10.29 29.15 -4.09
N PRO A 547 -8.98 29.00 -4.38
CA PRO A 547 -7.95 28.99 -3.36
C PRO A 547 -7.85 30.32 -2.59
N ALA A 548 -8.37 31.43 -3.13
CA ALA A 548 -8.36 32.73 -2.45
C ALA A 548 -9.31 32.79 -1.25
N ASP A 549 -10.41 32.02 -1.26
CA ASP A 549 -11.41 32.02 -0.17
C ASP A 549 -11.74 30.64 0.42
N GLY A 550 -11.39 29.56 -0.27
CA GLY A 550 -11.67 28.18 0.12
C GLY A 550 -13.15 27.77 0.06
N ALA A 551 -14.04 28.62 -0.42
CA ALA A 551 -15.50 28.51 -0.30
C ALA A 551 -16.27 28.63 -1.64
N THR A 552 -15.74 29.34 -2.63
CA THR A 552 -16.44 29.60 -3.90
C THR A 552 -16.18 28.50 -4.93
N GLY A 553 -17.22 27.73 -5.29
CA GLY A 553 -17.09 26.59 -6.21
C GLY A 553 -17.24 26.94 -7.71
N ALA A 554 -17.62 28.17 -8.05
CA ALA A 554 -17.84 28.58 -9.43
C ALA A 554 -16.54 28.47 -10.24
N THR A 555 -16.59 27.92 -11.47
CA THR A 555 -15.42 27.60 -12.32
C THR A 555 -14.48 26.51 -11.79
N TYR A 556 -14.73 26.00 -10.58
CA TYR A 556 -14.04 24.87 -9.95
C TYR A 556 -14.99 23.64 -9.92
N SER A 557 -15.37 23.14 -8.74
CA SER A 557 -16.23 21.95 -8.62
C SER A 557 -17.72 22.19 -8.95
N GLU A 558 -18.13 23.45 -9.10
CA GLU A 558 -19.53 23.88 -9.21
C GLU A 558 -20.43 23.49 -8.01
N LEU A 559 -19.85 22.91 -6.96
CA LEU A 559 -20.53 22.59 -5.72
C LEU A 559 -20.52 23.80 -4.77
N ALA A 560 -21.52 23.88 -3.89
CA ALA A 560 -21.61 24.93 -2.88
C ALA A 560 -21.68 24.31 -1.49
N LEU A 561 -20.80 24.77 -0.59
CA LEU A 561 -20.74 24.31 0.79
C LEU A 561 -22.06 24.60 1.51
N LYS A 562 -22.55 23.62 2.26
CA LYS A 562 -23.80 23.78 3.01
C LYS A 562 -23.52 24.49 4.33
N GLN A 563 -24.16 25.64 4.50
CA GLN A 563 -24.00 26.49 5.69
C GLN A 563 -25.31 26.63 6.47
N ASN A 564 -25.20 26.73 7.79
CA ASN A 564 -26.25 27.13 8.71
C ASN A 564 -25.82 28.43 9.41
N GLY A 565 -26.12 29.58 8.80
CA GLY A 565 -25.53 30.85 9.20
C GLY A 565 -24.05 30.90 8.83
N THR A 566 -23.17 31.21 9.78
CA THR A 566 -21.70 31.17 9.61
C THR A 566 -21.10 29.77 9.80
N LYS A 567 -21.91 28.78 10.19
CA LYS A 567 -21.43 27.43 10.53
C LYS A 567 -21.54 26.48 9.34
N LEU A 568 -20.56 25.62 9.14
CA LEU A 568 -20.54 24.62 8.06
C LEU A 568 -21.08 23.27 8.52
N LEU A 569 -21.56 22.47 7.57
CA LEU A 569 -22.07 21.12 7.82
C LEU A 569 -21.12 20.04 7.26
N PRO A 570 -21.01 18.86 7.90
CA PRO A 570 -21.56 18.53 9.21
C PRO A 570 -20.95 19.40 10.33
N PRO A 571 -21.68 19.60 11.44
CA PRO A 571 -21.23 20.46 12.53
C PRO A 571 -20.00 19.84 13.18
N ALA A 572 -18.98 20.64 13.49
CA ALA A 572 -17.69 20.15 13.97
C ALA A 572 -17.06 21.07 15.02
N THR A 573 -16.27 20.47 15.91
CA THR A 573 -15.49 21.15 16.93
C THR A 573 -14.09 21.49 16.40
N SER A 574 -13.53 22.63 16.81
CA SER A 574 -12.16 23.00 16.44
C SER A 574 -11.15 21.93 16.92
N PRO A 575 -10.19 21.51 16.09
CA PRO A 575 -9.15 20.55 16.48
C PRO A 575 -8.31 20.97 17.68
N ASP A 576 -8.17 22.29 17.90
CA ASP A 576 -7.39 22.86 19.01
C ASP A 576 -8.20 22.94 20.32
N ASP A 577 -9.47 22.51 20.31
CA ASP A 577 -10.29 22.43 21.53
C ASP A 577 -9.77 21.30 22.45
N PRO A 578 -9.50 21.59 23.74
CA PRO A 578 -9.03 20.59 24.71
C PRO A 578 -9.88 19.31 24.77
N ALA A 579 -11.19 19.39 24.55
CA ALA A 579 -12.07 18.22 24.57
C ALA A 579 -11.79 17.26 23.40
N VAL A 580 -11.45 17.81 22.23
CA VAL A 580 -11.05 17.05 21.04
C VAL A 580 -9.63 16.51 21.19
N VAL A 581 -8.73 17.29 21.82
CA VAL A 581 -7.37 16.85 22.17
C VAL A 581 -7.39 15.68 23.16
N ASP A 582 -8.33 15.68 24.11
CA ASP A 582 -8.58 14.55 25.03
C ASP A 582 -9.30 13.38 24.33
N GLY A 583 -9.65 13.54 23.05
CA GLY A 583 -10.22 12.53 22.18
C GLY A 583 -11.74 12.41 22.24
N THR A 584 -12.47 13.31 22.90
CA THR A 584 -13.95 13.24 22.98
C THR A 584 -14.60 13.74 21.69
N GLU A 585 -15.59 13.01 21.18
CA GLU A 585 -16.41 13.40 20.03
C GLU A 585 -17.81 13.85 20.51
N ASP A 586 -18.17 15.10 20.25
CA ASP A 586 -19.47 15.67 20.68
C ASP A 586 -20.40 15.93 19.48
N LEU A 587 -19.82 16.29 18.33
CA LEU A 587 -20.53 16.62 17.11
C LEU A 587 -20.26 15.60 16.00
N LEU A 588 -21.18 15.50 15.05
CA LEU A 588 -21.08 14.54 13.95
C LEU A 588 -19.79 14.72 13.12
N GLY A 589 -19.36 15.96 12.90
CA GLY A 589 -18.14 16.28 12.16
C GLY A 589 -16.84 15.98 12.91
N ASP A 590 -16.90 15.66 14.22
CA ASP A 590 -15.74 15.16 14.96
C ASP A 590 -15.48 13.69 14.59
N ARG A 591 -16.55 12.96 14.25
CA ARG A 591 -16.55 11.55 13.85
C ARG A 591 -16.43 11.34 12.34
N VAL A 592 -17.13 12.18 11.57
CA VAL A 592 -17.18 12.16 10.10
C VAL A 592 -16.34 13.33 9.57
N LEU A 593 -15.08 13.04 9.22
CA LEU A 593 -14.15 14.01 8.67
C LEU A 593 -14.41 14.16 7.17
N VAL A 594 -14.58 15.40 6.70
CA VAL A 594 -14.92 15.72 5.31
C VAL A 594 -13.86 16.64 4.70
N GLY A 595 -13.24 16.21 3.61
CA GLY A 595 -12.19 16.95 2.89
C GLY A 595 -12.70 17.90 1.81
N ASN A 596 -13.99 17.83 1.47
CA ASN A 596 -14.63 18.63 0.41
C ASN A 596 -13.92 18.55 -0.95
N ASN A 597 -13.41 17.36 -1.29
CA ASN A 597 -12.77 17.02 -2.56
C ASN A 597 -11.44 17.74 -2.82
N LEU A 598 -10.68 18.04 -1.76
CA LEU A 598 -9.25 18.40 -1.91
C LEU A 598 -8.45 17.16 -2.36
N PRO A 599 -7.52 17.30 -3.32
CA PRO A 599 -6.65 16.20 -3.74
C PRO A 599 -5.63 15.85 -2.64
N ALA A 600 -4.92 14.73 -2.80
CA ALA A 600 -3.92 14.29 -1.82
C ALA A 600 -2.80 15.32 -1.63
N LEU A 601 -2.40 15.97 -2.72
CA LEU A 601 -1.47 17.09 -2.73
C LEU A 601 -2.10 18.28 -3.45
N TRP A 602 -2.12 19.44 -2.82
CA TRP A 602 -2.60 20.69 -3.40
C TRP A 602 -1.49 21.74 -3.35
N TYR A 603 -1.55 22.73 -4.23
CA TYR A 603 -0.50 23.75 -4.33
C TYR A 603 -0.80 24.93 -3.39
N ASP A 604 0.15 25.27 -2.52
CA ASP A 604 0.15 26.50 -1.73
C ASP A 604 1.46 27.23 -2.05
N ASP A 605 1.37 28.21 -2.95
CA ASP A 605 2.50 28.85 -3.64
C ASP A 605 3.66 29.18 -2.67
N PRO A 606 4.88 28.62 -2.86
CA PRO A 606 5.36 27.91 -4.06
C PRO A 606 5.40 26.38 -3.96
N LEU A 607 4.82 25.76 -2.93
CA LEU A 607 5.03 24.34 -2.60
C LEU A 607 3.75 23.50 -2.72
N PHE A 608 3.91 22.21 -2.97
CA PHE A 608 2.82 21.25 -2.79
C PHE A 608 2.72 20.85 -1.31
N VAL A 609 1.49 20.80 -0.81
CA VAL A 609 1.19 20.50 0.59
C VAL A 609 0.12 19.40 0.69
N GLY A 610 0.20 18.58 1.74
CA GLY A 610 -0.68 17.43 2.00
C GLY A 610 -1.63 17.64 3.18
N ASN A 611 -1.88 16.59 3.97
CA ASN A 611 -2.85 16.62 5.09
C ASN A 611 -2.39 17.47 6.30
N GLU A 612 -1.09 17.76 6.39
CA GLU A 612 -0.50 18.49 7.50
C GLU A 612 -0.87 19.97 7.48
N GLU A 613 -1.12 20.50 6.28
CA GLU A 613 -1.50 21.88 6.08
C GLU A 613 -3.02 22.05 5.99
N THR A 614 -3.49 23.21 6.44
CA THR A 614 -4.90 23.53 6.49
C THR A 614 -5.27 24.64 5.52
N GLN A 615 -6.37 24.48 4.79
CA GLN A 615 -6.96 25.54 3.98
C GLN A 615 -8.04 26.28 4.78
N ASN A 616 -7.97 27.61 4.82
CA ASN A 616 -8.99 28.46 5.45
C ASN A 616 -10.26 28.53 4.58
N ILE A 617 -11.44 28.51 5.21
CA ILE A 617 -12.73 28.71 4.52
C ILE A 617 -13.33 30.04 4.98
N VAL A 618 -13.07 31.09 4.20
CA VAL A 618 -13.43 32.47 4.55
C VAL A 618 -14.93 32.63 4.77
N GLY A 619 -15.31 33.37 5.82
CA GLY A 619 -16.71 33.63 6.15
C GLY A 619 -17.41 32.52 6.95
N THR A 620 -16.65 31.52 7.42
CA THR A 620 -17.19 30.40 8.20
C THR A 620 -16.54 30.25 9.57
N GLU A 621 -17.25 29.66 10.52
CA GLU A 621 -16.84 29.47 11.92
C GLU A 621 -17.04 28.02 12.35
N TRP A 622 -16.27 27.59 13.35
CA TRP A 622 -16.46 26.28 14.02
C TRP A 622 -17.76 26.27 14.84
N ASP A 623 -18.35 25.08 15.03
CA ASP A 623 -19.57 24.96 15.82
C ASP A 623 -19.31 25.07 17.32
N ALA A 624 -18.15 24.57 17.74
CA ALA A 624 -17.58 24.61 19.09
C ALA A 624 -16.05 24.79 19.00
N GLY A 625 -15.45 25.51 19.95
CA GLY A 625 -14.02 25.84 19.96
C GLY A 625 -13.72 27.31 20.27
N PRO A 626 -12.45 27.68 20.51
CA PRO A 626 -12.09 29.07 20.80
C PRO A 626 -12.21 29.95 19.54
N ALA A 627 -12.69 31.18 19.73
CA ALA A 627 -12.93 32.12 18.62
C ALA A 627 -11.67 32.51 17.82
N ALA A 628 -10.47 32.26 18.38
CA ALA A 628 -9.20 32.48 17.71
C ALA A 628 -8.97 31.53 16.52
N ASP A 629 -9.71 30.42 16.45
CA ASP A 629 -9.55 29.38 15.43
C ASP A 629 -10.43 29.62 14.19
N ASN A 630 -11.17 30.74 14.17
CA ASN A 630 -11.93 31.18 13.02
C ASN A 630 -11.03 31.93 12.02
N PRO A 631 -11.23 31.76 10.70
CA PRO A 631 -12.30 31.00 10.06
C PRO A 631 -12.12 29.47 10.14
N ARG A 632 -13.22 28.70 9.99
CA ARG A 632 -13.15 27.22 9.96
C ARG A 632 -12.17 26.77 8.88
N LYS A 633 -11.37 25.76 9.21
CA LYS A 633 -10.31 25.22 8.37
C LYS A 633 -10.65 23.80 7.92
N ARG A 634 -10.11 23.39 6.76
CA ARG A 634 -10.15 22.00 6.29
C ARG A 634 -8.76 21.48 5.98
N ARG A 635 -8.60 20.16 6.07
CA ARG A 635 -7.41 19.41 5.62
C ARG A 635 -7.83 18.50 4.48
N THR A 636 -6.92 18.20 3.56
CA THR A 636 -7.17 17.09 2.63
C THR A 636 -7.37 15.80 3.42
N GLN A 637 -8.36 15.01 3.01
CA GLN A 637 -8.58 13.65 3.53
C GLN A 637 -8.34 12.60 2.43
N ALA A 638 -7.88 13.04 1.25
CA ALA A 638 -7.50 12.14 0.18
C ALA A 638 -6.11 11.57 0.47
N GLU A 639 -5.98 10.25 0.40
CA GLU A 639 -4.70 9.56 0.60
C GLU A 639 -4.45 8.64 -0.60
N PRO A 640 -3.26 8.64 -1.21
CA PRO A 640 -2.97 7.71 -2.29
C PRO A 640 -3.02 6.27 -1.74
N ILE A 641 -4.00 5.47 -2.17
CA ILE A 641 -4.13 4.06 -1.75
C ILE A 641 -3.12 3.22 -2.52
N ASN A 642 -1.88 3.29 -2.06
CA ASN A 642 -0.71 2.77 -2.75
C ASN A 642 -0.65 1.23 -2.88
N ASP A 643 -1.49 0.48 -2.14
CA ASP A 643 -1.45 -0.99 -2.06
C ASP A 643 -2.55 -1.69 -2.89
N LEU A 644 -3.64 -1.00 -3.27
CA LEU A 644 -4.78 -1.62 -3.98
C LEU A 644 -4.75 -1.40 -5.50
N ASP A 645 -3.96 -0.44 -5.99
CA ASP A 645 -4.14 0.11 -7.34
C ASP A 645 -3.48 -0.68 -8.48
N ILE A 646 -2.75 -1.77 -8.18
CA ILE A 646 -2.09 -2.58 -9.23
C ILE A 646 -2.40 -4.08 -9.07
N THR A 647 -3.68 -4.43 -9.20
CA THR A 647 -4.12 -5.84 -9.40
C THR A 647 -3.95 -6.31 -10.84
N ASN A 648 -3.58 -5.41 -11.75
CA ASN A 648 -3.30 -5.72 -13.15
C ASN A 648 -2.20 -6.78 -13.28
N ARG A 649 -2.14 -7.37 -14.48
CA ARG A 649 -1.10 -8.31 -14.87
C ARG A 649 0.27 -7.64 -14.82
N ASP A 650 1.28 -8.40 -14.38
CA ASP A 650 2.61 -7.94 -13.98
C ASP A 650 2.62 -6.91 -12.84
N GLY A 651 1.48 -6.70 -12.18
CA GLY A 651 1.30 -5.75 -11.11
C GLY A 651 1.88 -6.20 -9.77
N PHE A 652 1.76 -5.31 -8.78
CA PHE A 652 2.28 -5.52 -7.43
C PHE A 652 1.84 -6.86 -6.82
N TRP A 653 0.55 -7.18 -6.86
CA TRP A 653 0.04 -8.39 -6.23
C TRP A 653 0.48 -9.68 -6.94
N GLU A 654 0.61 -9.64 -8.27
CA GLU A 654 1.14 -10.79 -9.02
C GLU A 654 2.61 -11.03 -8.68
N GLN A 655 3.42 -9.96 -8.58
CA GLN A 655 4.83 -10.04 -8.21
C GLN A 655 5.02 -10.51 -6.76
N LYS A 656 4.30 -9.91 -5.79
CA LYS A 656 4.37 -10.30 -4.37
C LYS A 656 3.86 -11.70 -4.10
N ALA A 657 2.97 -12.22 -4.94
CA ALA A 657 2.59 -13.63 -4.92
C ALA A 657 3.74 -14.55 -5.36
N THR A 658 4.73 -14.09 -6.13
CA THR A 658 5.90 -14.91 -6.51
C THR A 658 7.08 -14.82 -5.55
N GLU A 659 7.18 -13.70 -4.81
CA GLU A 659 8.34 -13.40 -3.96
C GLU A 659 8.43 -14.38 -2.77
N LYS A 660 9.61 -14.94 -2.55
CA LYS A 660 9.83 -15.81 -1.39
C LYS A 660 10.07 -14.97 -0.14
N PRO A 661 9.27 -15.12 0.94
CA PRO A 661 9.50 -14.41 2.19
C PRO A 661 10.85 -14.77 2.79
N SER A 662 11.59 -13.76 3.23
CA SER A 662 12.83 -13.91 4.00
C SER A 662 12.58 -14.38 5.43
N ASP A 663 11.41 -14.05 5.99
CA ASP A 663 10.92 -14.49 7.30
C ASP A 663 9.44 -14.92 7.19
N PRO A 664 9.01 -16.04 7.85
CA PRO A 664 7.63 -16.52 7.82
C PRO A 664 6.55 -15.54 8.33
N LEU A 665 6.94 -14.43 8.96
CA LEU A 665 6.05 -13.39 9.45
C LEU A 665 5.81 -12.28 8.43
N VAL A 666 6.55 -12.24 7.33
CA VAL A 666 6.34 -11.29 6.23
C VAL A 666 5.13 -11.73 5.39
N GLY A 667 4.22 -10.81 5.11
CA GLY A 667 3.02 -11.07 4.29
C GLY A 667 3.30 -11.08 2.79
N ILE A 668 4.31 -11.81 2.33
CA ILE A 668 4.64 -12.00 0.90
C ILE A 668 4.79 -13.49 0.58
N GLY A 669 4.68 -13.84 -0.69
CA GLY A 669 4.66 -15.22 -1.17
C GLY A 669 3.25 -15.79 -1.18
N GLY A 670 2.69 -15.99 -2.37
CA GLY A 670 1.29 -16.33 -2.61
C GLY A 670 1.12 -17.50 -3.56
N VAL A 671 -0.14 -17.84 -3.85
CA VAL A 671 -0.51 -18.70 -4.98
C VAL A 671 -0.96 -17.84 -6.14
N ARG A 672 -0.51 -18.17 -7.36
CA ARG A 672 -1.04 -17.57 -8.60
C ARG A 672 -1.87 -18.60 -9.36
N LEU A 673 -3.03 -18.17 -9.85
CA LEU A 673 -3.96 -18.97 -10.63
C LEU A 673 -4.22 -18.26 -11.96
N VAL A 674 -3.69 -18.79 -13.05
CA VAL A 674 -3.81 -18.19 -14.39
C VAL A 674 -4.63 -19.12 -15.27
N THR A 675 -5.87 -18.73 -15.57
CA THR A 675 -6.76 -19.50 -16.45
C THR A 675 -6.53 -19.08 -17.90
N SER A 676 -6.25 -20.04 -18.77
CA SER A 676 -5.94 -19.75 -20.18
C SER A 676 -7.15 -19.24 -20.96
N ALA A 677 -6.89 -18.58 -22.10
CA ALA A 677 -7.95 -18.15 -23.00
C ALA A 677 -8.73 -19.34 -23.62
N GLY A 678 -8.12 -20.53 -23.60
CA GLY A 678 -8.57 -21.74 -24.27
C GLY A 678 -7.72 -22.07 -25.50
N VAL A 679 -7.68 -23.36 -25.84
CA VAL A 679 -7.05 -23.90 -27.03
C VAL A 679 -8.14 -24.07 -28.09
N TYR A 680 -8.05 -23.28 -29.16
CA TYR A 680 -8.96 -23.37 -30.29
C TYR A 680 -8.27 -24.07 -31.45
N LEU A 681 -8.74 -25.25 -31.83
CA LEU A 681 -8.17 -26.02 -32.94
C LEU A 681 -9.26 -26.42 -33.93
N PRO A 682 -8.92 -26.56 -35.23
CA PRO A 682 -9.84 -27.13 -36.20
C PRO A 682 -10.20 -28.57 -35.84
N GLU A 683 -11.18 -29.15 -36.56
CA GLU A 683 -11.64 -30.51 -36.30
C GLU A 683 -10.51 -31.56 -36.44
N ASP A 684 -9.58 -31.35 -37.37
CA ASP A 684 -8.41 -32.22 -37.60
C ASP A 684 -7.25 -31.97 -36.62
N ASP A 685 -7.44 -31.06 -35.66
CA ASP A 685 -6.45 -30.62 -34.68
C ASP A 685 -5.17 -30.02 -35.29
N SER A 686 -5.21 -29.56 -36.54
CA SER A 686 -4.04 -28.95 -37.20
C SER A 686 -3.73 -27.53 -36.69
N SER A 687 -2.45 -27.15 -36.71
CA SER A 687 -1.99 -25.78 -36.42
C SER A 687 -1.93 -24.88 -37.67
N THR A 688 -2.70 -25.20 -38.70
CA THR A 688 -2.68 -24.53 -40.03
C THR A 688 -4.07 -24.13 -40.53
N GLY A 689 -5.08 -24.11 -39.66
CA GLY A 689 -6.44 -23.71 -39.99
C GLY A 689 -6.64 -22.20 -40.11
N SER A 690 -7.90 -21.77 -40.10
CA SER A 690 -8.29 -20.36 -40.05
C SER A 690 -7.85 -19.71 -38.74
N PHE A 691 -7.42 -18.45 -38.78
CA PHE A 691 -7.17 -17.68 -37.56
C PHE A 691 -8.44 -17.13 -36.92
N VAL A 692 -9.59 -17.16 -37.60
CA VAL A 692 -10.86 -16.69 -37.05
C VAL A 692 -11.55 -17.84 -36.31
N VAL A 693 -11.70 -17.72 -34.99
CA VAL A 693 -12.27 -18.80 -34.16
C VAL A 693 -13.80 -18.83 -34.16
N TRP A 694 -14.35 -20.00 -33.88
CA TRP A 694 -15.72 -20.17 -33.39
C TRP A 694 -15.78 -19.67 -31.94
N PRO A 695 -16.58 -18.63 -31.63
CA PRO A 695 -16.67 -18.11 -30.27
C PRO A 695 -17.15 -19.19 -29.30
N ASP A 696 -16.48 -19.30 -28.16
CA ASP A 696 -16.87 -20.20 -27.06
C ASP A 696 -18.23 -19.86 -26.43
N THR A 697 -18.75 -18.64 -26.61
CA THR A 697 -20.12 -18.24 -26.22
C THR A 697 -21.20 -18.88 -27.11
N MET A 698 -20.81 -19.58 -28.17
CA MET A 698 -21.69 -20.37 -29.01
C MET A 698 -21.54 -21.86 -28.68
N PRO A 699 -22.59 -22.68 -28.85
CA PRO A 699 -22.50 -24.13 -28.67
C PRO A 699 -21.35 -24.74 -29.49
N GLN A 700 -20.76 -25.81 -28.98
CA GLN A 700 -19.67 -26.49 -29.69
C GLN A 700 -20.17 -27.02 -31.03
N PRO A 701 -19.43 -26.81 -32.13
CA PRO A 701 -19.77 -27.40 -33.41
C PRO A 701 -19.60 -28.91 -33.32
N GLY A 702 -20.60 -29.68 -33.77
CA GLY A 702 -20.56 -31.14 -33.66
C GLY A 702 -21.54 -31.86 -34.57
N ASN A 703 -21.14 -33.07 -34.99
CA ASN A 703 -21.88 -33.98 -35.87
C ASN A 703 -22.90 -34.88 -35.13
N VAL A 704 -23.20 -34.63 -33.85
CA VAL A 704 -24.03 -35.55 -33.06
C VAL A 704 -25.52 -35.35 -33.38
N PHE A 705 -26.08 -36.35 -34.04
CA PHE A 705 -27.50 -36.62 -34.23
C PHE A 705 -28.17 -37.00 -32.90
N ASN A 706 -29.16 -36.24 -32.43
CA ASN A 706 -30.51 -36.67 -32.03
C ASN A 706 -31.26 -35.59 -31.22
N ASP A 707 -32.33 -35.10 -31.85
CA ASP A 707 -33.63 -34.63 -31.37
C ASP A 707 -33.86 -33.63 -30.21
N ASP A 708 -32.88 -33.19 -29.43
CA ASP A 708 -33.13 -32.12 -28.42
C ASP A 708 -32.06 -31.02 -28.47
N LYS A 709 -31.88 -30.42 -29.66
CA LYS A 709 -31.10 -29.18 -29.77
C LYS A 709 -31.99 -28.01 -29.35
N VAL A 710 -31.47 -27.14 -28.49
CA VAL A 710 -32.06 -25.83 -28.12
C VAL A 710 -32.26 -24.92 -29.35
N PHE A 711 -31.70 -25.30 -30.50
CA PHE A 711 -31.95 -24.71 -31.82
C PHE A 711 -32.86 -25.65 -32.65
N ASP A 712 -34.16 -25.61 -32.38
CA ASP A 712 -35.15 -26.37 -33.15
C ASP A 712 -35.34 -25.76 -34.55
N ARG A 713 -34.60 -26.30 -35.53
CA ARG A 713 -35.09 -26.69 -36.88
C ARG A 713 -33.93 -27.05 -37.81
N GLY A 714 -33.45 -28.29 -37.69
CA GLY A 714 -32.93 -29.06 -38.84
C GLY A 714 -31.74 -28.52 -39.65
N THR A 715 -31.14 -27.39 -39.30
CA THR A 715 -29.86 -26.95 -39.86
C THR A 715 -28.78 -27.27 -38.85
N ALA A 716 -27.91 -28.23 -39.17
CA ALA A 716 -26.57 -28.18 -38.62
C ALA A 716 -26.05 -26.75 -38.84
N LEU A 717 -25.44 -26.13 -37.83
CA LEU A 717 -24.55 -25.00 -38.09
C LEU A 717 -23.38 -25.59 -38.88
N ASP A 718 -23.56 -25.67 -40.21
CA ASP A 718 -22.60 -26.20 -41.18
C ASP A 718 -21.45 -25.18 -41.29
N ASP A 719 -20.63 -25.12 -40.23
CA ASP A 719 -19.25 -24.64 -40.27
C ASP A 719 -18.27 -25.83 -40.14
N VAL A 720 -18.77 -27.05 -40.41
CA VAL A 720 -18.01 -28.32 -40.40
C VAL A 720 -17.14 -28.46 -41.67
N THR A 721 -16.89 -27.37 -42.41
CA THR A 721 -15.87 -27.35 -43.46
C THR A 721 -14.47 -27.19 -42.83
N SER A 722 -14.06 -28.20 -42.05
CA SER A 722 -12.72 -28.62 -41.58
C SER A 722 -11.61 -27.59 -41.25
N THR A 723 -11.86 -26.29 -41.20
CA THR A 723 -10.79 -25.27 -41.13
C THR A 723 -10.99 -24.23 -40.05
N ARG A 724 -12.21 -24.01 -39.56
CA ARG A 724 -12.47 -23.03 -38.49
C ARG A 724 -12.20 -23.65 -37.11
N PRO A 725 -11.28 -23.09 -36.32
CA PRO A 725 -10.98 -23.63 -35.00
C PRO A 725 -12.08 -23.30 -33.98
N TYR A 726 -12.36 -24.24 -33.07
CA TYR A 726 -13.30 -24.11 -31.96
C TYR A 726 -12.66 -24.56 -30.64
N LEU A 727 -13.23 -24.15 -29.50
CA LEU A 727 -12.65 -24.40 -28.18
C LEU A 727 -12.59 -25.90 -27.88
N LYS A 728 -11.38 -26.46 -27.79
CA LYS A 728 -11.14 -27.87 -27.48
C LYS A 728 -10.85 -28.13 -26.01
N MET A 729 -10.18 -27.19 -25.34
CA MET A 729 -9.75 -27.33 -23.96
C MET A 729 -9.43 -25.96 -23.35
N ARG A 730 -9.62 -25.83 -22.04
CA ARG A 730 -9.15 -24.71 -21.24
C ARG A 730 -8.55 -25.26 -19.96
N ALA A 731 -7.52 -24.60 -19.44
CA ALA A 731 -6.88 -25.02 -18.21
C ALA A 731 -6.37 -23.83 -17.40
N THR A 732 -6.30 -24.02 -16.08
CA THR A 732 -5.67 -23.10 -15.15
C THR A 732 -4.30 -23.62 -14.75
N ALA A 733 -3.26 -22.81 -14.97
CA ALA A 733 -1.93 -23.06 -14.42
C ALA A 733 -1.89 -22.55 -12.96
N VAL A 734 -1.46 -23.42 -12.05
CA VAL A 734 -1.35 -23.13 -10.62
C VAL A 734 0.12 -22.98 -10.26
N TYR A 735 0.48 -21.87 -9.61
CA TYR A 735 1.83 -21.57 -9.15
C TYR A 735 1.82 -21.40 -7.64
N GLN A 736 2.93 -21.80 -7.01
CA GLN A 736 3.19 -21.52 -5.60
C GLN A 736 4.57 -20.90 -5.45
N TYR A 737 4.69 -19.86 -4.63
CA TYR A 737 5.92 -19.09 -4.44
C TYR A 737 7.14 -19.95 -4.02
N ASN A 738 6.90 -21.03 -3.30
CA ASN A 738 7.94 -21.93 -2.77
C ASN A 738 8.60 -22.83 -3.85
N VAL A 739 8.07 -22.88 -5.08
CA VAL A 739 8.63 -23.67 -6.20
C VAL A 739 9.05 -22.76 -7.34
N GLY A 740 10.28 -22.92 -7.84
CA GLY A 740 10.75 -22.23 -9.04
C GLY A 740 10.60 -20.71 -8.97
N GLY A 741 10.67 -20.13 -7.76
CA GLY A 741 10.44 -18.71 -7.50
C GLY A 741 9.04 -18.22 -7.87
N GLY A 742 8.01 -19.07 -7.82
CA GLY A 742 6.64 -18.73 -8.23
C GLY A 742 6.47 -18.53 -9.74
N ARG A 743 7.47 -18.91 -10.55
CA ARG A 743 7.48 -18.74 -12.02
C ARG A 743 7.24 -20.05 -12.77
N THR A 744 7.26 -21.19 -12.09
CA THR A 744 6.99 -22.50 -12.69
C THR A 744 5.69 -23.07 -12.13
N PRO A 745 4.78 -23.58 -12.97
CA PRO A 745 3.55 -24.20 -12.51
C PRO A 745 3.83 -25.47 -11.68
N ILE A 746 3.01 -25.69 -10.66
CA ILE A 746 3.02 -26.88 -9.79
C ILE A 746 1.92 -27.89 -10.14
N ALA A 747 0.86 -27.42 -10.80
CA ALA A 747 -0.28 -28.21 -11.25
C ALA A 747 -0.96 -27.52 -12.44
N CYS A 748 -1.66 -28.31 -13.25
CA CYS A 748 -2.60 -27.85 -14.27
C CYS A 748 -4.00 -28.32 -13.87
N VAL A 749 -5.00 -27.43 -13.85
CA VAL A 749 -6.39 -27.80 -13.59
C VAL A 749 -7.19 -27.66 -14.87
N ALA A 750 -7.90 -28.71 -15.28
CA ALA A 750 -8.79 -28.64 -16.41
C ALA A 750 -10.02 -27.77 -16.08
N SER A 751 -10.30 -26.83 -16.97
CA SER A 751 -11.40 -25.86 -16.85
C SER A 751 -12.36 -25.97 -18.05
N PHE A 752 -12.29 -27.09 -18.77
CA PHE A 752 -13.10 -27.29 -19.97
C PHE A 752 -14.49 -27.79 -19.62
N TYR A 753 -15.46 -26.98 -20.02
CA TYR A 753 -16.89 -27.22 -19.88
C TYR A 753 -17.54 -27.12 -21.27
N ASP A 754 -18.35 -28.14 -21.62
CA ASP A 754 -19.11 -28.18 -22.87
C ASP A 754 -20.61 -27.91 -22.62
N PRO A 755 -21.07 -26.65 -22.74
CA PRO A 755 -22.46 -26.27 -22.48
C PRO A 755 -23.45 -26.69 -23.58
N THR A 756 -23.04 -27.46 -24.59
CA THR A 756 -23.87 -27.73 -25.77
C THR A 756 -25.21 -28.38 -25.42
N ASN A 757 -25.21 -29.28 -24.43
CA ASN A 757 -26.43 -29.84 -23.85
C ASN A 757 -26.17 -30.38 -22.42
N ARG A 758 -27.24 -30.75 -21.71
CA ARG A 758 -27.18 -31.32 -20.36
C ARG A 758 -26.29 -32.57 -20.25
N ILE A 759 -26.12 -33.34 -21.32
CA ILE A 759 -25.30 -34.57 -21.31
C ILE A 759 -23.81 -34.23 -21.45
N THR A 760 -23.44 -33.38 -22.42
CA THR A 760 -22.05 -32.95 -22.66
C THR A 760 -21.49 -32.11 -21.52
N ALA A 761 -22.37 -31.42 -20.81
CA ALA A 761 -22.09 -30.62 -19.62
C ALA A 761 -21.64 -31.44 -18.39
N ASN A 762 -21.66 -32.77 -18.43
CA ASN A 762 -21.15 -33.62 -17.35
C ASN A 762 -19.67 -33.95 -17.56
N ASN A 763 -18.97 -34.16 -16.44
CA ASN A 763 -17.61 -34.71 -16.48
C ASN A 763 -17.63 -36.16 -16.99
N ARG A 764 -16.60 -36.53 -17.76
CA ARG A 764 -16.45 -37.90 -18.29
C ARG A 764 -16.17 -38.93 -17.19
N GLU A 765 -16.68 -40.14 -17.39
CA GLU A 765 -16.59 -41.25 -16.43
C GLU A 765 -15.28 -42.04 -16.50
N ASP A 766 -14.54 -41.97 -17.61
CA ASP A 766 -13.27 -42.66 -17.85
C ASP A 766 -12.10 -42.10 -17.03
N LEU A 767 -12.26 -40.90 -16.48
CA LEU A 767 -11.37 -40.31 -15.48
C LEU A 767 -11.72 -40.86 -14.08
N THR A 768 -11.38 -42.13 -13.90
CA THR A 768 -11.71 -43.09 -12.81
C THR A 768 -11.55 -42.67 -11.33
N VAL A 769 -11.30 -41.40 -10.99
CA VAL A 769 -11.17 -40.92 -9.59
C VAL A 769 -12.47 -40.32 -9.02
N LEU A 770 -13.46 -40.03 -9.87
CA LEU A 770 -14.64 -39.23 -9.48
C LEU A 770 -15.74 -39.97 -8.70
N THR A 771 -15.76 -41.30 -8.68
CA THR A 771 -16.90 -42.07 -8.11
C THR A 771 -16.84 -42.31 -6.59
N SER A 772 -15.77 -41.89 -5.90
CA SER A 772 -15.66 -42.10 -4.44
C SER A 772 -15.38 -40.84 -3.61
N VAL A 773 -15.08 -39.70 -4.23
CA VAL A 773 -14.66 -38.47 -3.54
C VAL A 773 -15.59 -37.29 -3.80
N LEU A 774 -16.29 -37.27 -4.94
CA LEU A 774 -17.30 -36.27 -5.23
C LEU A 774 -18.70 -36.82 -4.95
N ASN A 775 -19.56 -35.98 -4.39
CA ASN A 775 -20.96 -36.30 -4.16
C ASN A 775 -21.59 -36.68 -5.53
N PRO A 776 -22.58 -37.59 -5.62
CA PRO A 776 -23.20 -37.92 -6.91
C PRO A 776 -23.68 -36.67 -7.68
N ASP A 777 -24.10 -35.63 -6.95
CA ASP A 777 -24.50 -34.32 -7.46
C ASP A 777 -23.38 -33.52 -8.19
N ASP A 778 -22.11 -33.92 -8.06
CA ASP A 778 -20.93 -33.24 -8.63
C ASP A 778 -20.53 -33.75 -10.03
N GLY A 779 -21.19 -34.79 -10.55
CA GLY A 779 -21.01 -35.19 -11.96
C GLY A 779 -21.51 -34.11 -12.94
N ASN A 780 -22.47 -33.31 -12.48
CA ASN A 780 -23.00 -32.16 -13.19
C ASN A 780 -22.15 -30.91 -12.90
N VAL A 781 -21.28 -30.54 -13.84
CA VAL A 781 -20.45 -29.34 -13.71
C VAL A 781 -21.13 -28.07 -14.24
N SER A 782 -22.40 -28.13 -14.64
CA SER A 782 -23.20 -26.95 -15.03
C SER A 782 -23.67 -26.09 -13.86
N GLY A 783 -23.55 -26.57 -12.61
CA GLY A 783 -23.95 -25.82 -11.42
C GLY A 783 -25.45 -25.84 -11.09
N GLU A 784 -26.29 -26.51 -11.91
CA GLU A 784 -27.68 -26.80 -11.55
C GLU A 784 -27.74 -27.99 -10.59
N LYS A 785 -28.20 -27.74 -9.37
CA LYS A 785 -28.74 -28.81 -8.53
C LYS A 785 -29.93 -29.41 -9.26
N LEU A 786 -29.92 -30.72 -9.45
CA LEU A 786 -31.01 -31.54 -9.99
C LEU A 786 -32.27 -31.56 -9.10
N ASP A 787 -32.44 -30.59 -8.20
CA ASP A 787 -33.38 -30.69 -7.08
C ASP A 787 -34.85 -30.45 -7.49
N ASP A 788 -35.19 -30.01 -8.71
CA ASP A 788 -36.58 -29.95 -9.16
C ASP A 788 -36.72 -30.09 -10.70
N TYR A 789 -36.88 -31.33 -11.17
CA TYR A 789 -37.48 -31.59 -12.47
C TYR A 789 -38.96 -31.21 -12.42
N PHE A 790 -39.30 -29.96 -12.73
CA PHE A 790 -40.66 -29.60 -13.10
C PHE A 790 -40.86 -29.95 -14.57
N ASP A 791 -41.45 -31.12 -14.85
CA ASP A 791 -42.09 -31.27 -16.15
C ASP A 791 -43.19 -30.20 -16.28
N GLY A 792 -43.34 -29.65 -17.49
CA GLY A 792 -44.47 -28.79 -17.82
C GLY A 792 -45.80 -29.55 -17.89
N PHE A 793 -45.90 -30.75 -17.29
CA PHE A 793 -47.02 -31.67 -17.40
C PHE A 793 -47.48 -32.20 -16.05
N GLY A 794 -47.59 -31.31 -15.05
CA GLY A 794 -48.52 -31.46 -13.93
C GLY A 794 -48.69 -32.88 -13.40
N GLY A 795 -47.69 -33.39 -12.70
CA GLY A 795 -47.86 -34.44 -11.70
C GLY A 795 -47.09 -35.72 -11.97
N GLU A 796 -45.85 -35.78 -11.50
CA GLU A 796 -45.36 -36.78 -10.55
C GLU A 796 -43.93 -36.39 -10.12
N THR A 797 -43.70 -36.27 -8.81
CA THR A 797 -42.36 -36.09 -8.24
C THR A 797 -41.58 -37.39 -8.45
N ILE A 798 -40.69 -37.42 -9.45
CA ILE A 798 -39.73 -38.53 -9.60
C ILE A 798 -38.64 -38.34 -8.53
N ALA A 799 -38.92 -38.81 -7.32
CA ALA A 799 -37.99 -38.79 -6.17
C ALA A 799 -36.78 -39.75 -6.33
N ASP A 800 -36.45 -40.18 -7.54
CA ASP A 800 -35.36 -41.13 -7.80
C ASP A 800 -34.88 -41.04 -9.26
N ALA A 801 -34.76 -39.82 -9.81
CA ALA A 801 -33.97 -39.61 -11.02
C ALA A 801 -32.49 -39.76 -10.64
N ARG A 802 -32.08 -41.01 -10.38
CA ARG A 802 -30.67 -41.40 -10.38
C ARG A 802 -30.07 -40.80 -11.63
N ILE A 803 -29.11 -39.91 -11.40
CA ILE A 803 -28.08 -39.52 -12.37
C ILE A 803 -27.76 -40.79 -13.16
N PRO A 804 -28.00 -40.84 -14.48
CA PRO A 804 -27.62 -41.99 -15.26
C PRO A 804 -26.12 -42.17 -15.06
N THR A 805 -25.71 -43.20 -14.33
CA THR A 805 -24.30 -43.52 -14.03
C THR A 805 -23.62 -44.14 -15.26
N ASN A 806 -24.01 -43.68 -16.45
CA ASN A 806 -23.51 -44.01 -17.78
C ASN A 806 -24.20 -43.06 -18.76
N VAL A 807 -23.75 -41.80 -18.85
CA VAL A 807 -24.22 -40.91 -19.93
C VAL A 807 -23.23 -40.97 -21.09
N ASP A 808 -23.49 -41.91 -22.01
CA ASP A 808 -22.86 -41.91 -23.34
C ASP A 808 -22.96 -40.50 -23.95
N GLY A 809 -21.84 -39.79 -24.05
CA GLY A 809 -21.79 -38.42 -24.60
C GLY A 809 -21.37 -37.31 -23.62
N ALA A 810 -21.03 -37.61 -22.37
CA ALA A 810 -20.31 -36.66 -21.51
C ALA A 810 -19.02 -36.19 -22.19
N ASN A 811 -18.72 -34.89 -22.16
CA ASN A 811 -17.59 -34.30 -22.89
C ASN A 811 -16.73 -33.36 -22.05
N SER A 812 -17.15 -33.01 -20.84
CA SER A 812 -16.43 -32.07 -19.97
C SER A 812 -15.37 -32.78 -19.11
N VAL A 813 -14.35 -32.03 -18.68
CA VAL A 813 -13.29 -32.52 -17.76
C VAL A 813 -12.97 -31.47 -16.68
N ASN A 814 -13.98 -30.69 -16.31
CA ASN A 814 -13.87 -29.50 -15.49
C ASN A 814 -13.56 -29.84 -14.01
N GLY A 815 -12.62 -29.12 -13.42
CA GLY A 815 -12.22 -29.28 -12.02
C GLY A 815 -11.26 -30.45 -11.74
N ILE A 816 -10.80 -31.14 -12.78
CA ILE A 816 -9.85 -32.25 -12.65
C ILE A 816 -8.42 -31.70 -12.61
N THR A 817 -7.63 -32.20 -11.67
CA THR A 817 -6.29 -31.73 -11.37
C THR A 817 -5.26 -32.66 -11.97
N PHE A 818 -4.26 -32.08 -12.63
CA PHE A 818 -3.15 -32.77 -13.27
C PHE A 818 -1.81 -32.22 -12.76
N GLY A 819 -0.76 -33.01 -12.95
CA GLY A 819 0.62 -32.59 -12.72
C GLY A 819 1.01 -31.36 -13.55
N PRO A 820 2.15 -30.72 -13.22
CA PRO A 820 2.65 -29.58 -13.98
C PRO A 820 3.01 -30.00 -15.41
N PRO A 821 3.08 -29.03 -16.34
CA PRO A 821 3.42 -29.33 -17.72
C PRO A 821 4.82 -29.94 -17.81
N THR A 822 4.93 -31.06 -18.54
CA THR A 822 6.16 -31.86 -18.67
C THR A 822 6.85 -31.68 -20.01
N VAL A 823 6.17 -31.08 -20.98
CA VAL A 823 6.68 -30.94 -22.34
C VAL A 823 7.50 -29.68 -22.51
N ALA A 824 8.66 -29.83 -23.15
CA ALA A 824 9.48 -28.71 -23.55
C ALA A 824 8.73 -27.82 -24.54
N GLN A 825 8.71 -26.51 -24.28
CA GLN A 825 8.02 -25.48 -25.07
C GLN A 825 8.31 -25.57 -26.58
N GLY A 826 9.55 -25.90 -26.97
CA GLY A 826 9.92 -26.09 -28.38
C GLY A 826 9.13 -27.18 -29.12
N THR A 827 8.58 -28.17 -28.42
CA THR A 827 7.75 -29.24 -28.99
C THR A 827 6.37 -28.74 -29.39
N VAL A 828 5.82 -27.80 -28.61
CA VAL A 828 4.47 -27.23 -28.81
C VAL A 828 4.49 -25.86 -29.47
N ALA A 829 5.67 -25.34 -29.80
CA ALA A 829 5.86 -24.05 -30.46
C ALA A 829 4.99 -23.84 -31.72
N PRO A 830 4.78 -24.83 -32.62
CA PRO A 830 3.88 -24.64 -33.76
C PRO A 830 2.43 -24.34 -33.36
N TYR A 831 1.93 -25.00 -32.30
CA TYR A 831 0.59 -24.77 -31.76
C TYR A 831 0.52 -23.43 -31.03
N LEU A 832 1.52 -23.08 -30.21
CA LEU A 832 1.58 -21.79 -29.52
C LEU A 832 1.58 -20.63 -30.52
N THR A 833 2.40 -20.72 -31.58
CA THR A 833 2.45 -19.73 -32.65
C THR A 833 1.11 -19.60 -33.38
N TYR A 834 0.43 -20.72 -33.63
CA TYR A 834 -0.90 -20.70 -34.25
C TYR A 834 -1.96 -20.05 -33.34
N LEU A 835 -2.02 -20.44 -32.06
CA LEU A 835 -2.97 -19.91 -31.07
C LEU A 835 -2.75 -18.41 -30.80
N ALA A 836 -1.49 -17.95 -30.77
CA ALA A 836 -1.14 -16.55 -30.58
C ALA A 836 -1.68 -15.63 -31.69
N GLN A 837 -1.98 -16.17 -32.88
CA GLN A 837 -2.44 -15.41 -34.04
C GLN A 837 -3.97 -15.41 -34.19
N GLN A 838 -4.70 -16.10 -33.30
CA GLN A 838 -6.13 -16.26 -33.42
C GLN A 838 -6.92 -15.02 -32.98
N VAL A 839 -8.02 -14.78 -33.70
CA VAL A 839 -8.95 -13.68 -33.45
C VAL A 839 -10.39 -14.19 -33.42
N TYR A 840 -11.23 -13.53 -32.62
CA TYR A 840 -12.67 -13.68 -32.71
C TYR A 840 -13.20 -13.07 -34.02
N PRO A 841 -14.44 -13.36 -34.44
CA PRO A 841 -15.03 -12.80 -35.67
C PRO A 841 -15.08 -11.27 -35.72
N ASN A 842 -15.02 -10.62 -34.56
CA ASN A 842 -14.94 -9.17 -34.41
C ASN A 842 -13.52 -8.60 -34.60
N GLY A 843 -12.50 -9.46 -34.83
CA GLY A 843 -11.11 -9.08 -35.00
C GLY A 843 -10.30 -8.93 -33.70
N ARG A 844 -10.90 -9.10 -32.52
CA ARG A 844 -10.16 -9.07 -31.24
C ARG A 844 -9.35 -10.35 -31.08
N ASN A 845 -8.11 -10.20 -30.63
CA ASN A 845 -7.25 -11.35 -30.31
C ASN A 845 -7.90 -12.22 -29.25
N VAL A 846 -7.83 -13.54 -29.44
CA VAL A 846 -8.36 -14.53 -28.49
C VAL A 846 -7.56 -14.52 -27.19
N ASN A 847 -6.24 -14.47 -27.29
CA ASN A 847 -5.33 -14.34 -26.16
C ASN A 847 -4.33 -13.19 -26.42
N PRO A 848 -4.63 -11.97 -25.94
CA PRO A 848 -3.76 -10.80 -26.13
C PRO A 848 -2.36 -10.97 -25.52
N LEU A 849 -2.24 -11.60 -24.35
CA LEU A 849 -0.95 -11.79 -23.67
C LEU A 849 -0.07 -12.83 -24.38
N LEU A 850 -0.67 -13.91 -24.88
CA LEU A 850 0.05 -14.89 -25.71
C LEU A 850 0.51 -14.26 -27.03
N ARG A 851 -0.29 -13.36 -27.61
CA ARG A 851 0.11 -12.59 -28.79
C ARG A 851 1.30 -11.67 -28.49
N GLN A 852 1.27 -10.94 -27.39
CA GLN A 852 2.37 -10.07 -26.95
C GLN A 852 3.66 -10.88 -26.73
N ALA A 853 3.56 -12.03 -26.04
CA ALA A 853 4.69 -12.93 -25.86
C ALA A 853 5.30 -13.40 -27.19
N TYR A 854 4.46 -13.76 -28.18
CA TYR A 854 4.90 -14.15 -29.51
C TYR A 854 5.57 -13.00 -30.28
N ASP A 855 4.98 -11.80 -30.25
CA ASP A 855 5.53 -10.64 -30.95
C ASP A 855 6.89 -10.20 -30.37
N LYS A 856 7.12 -10.46 -29.07
CA LYS A 856 8.37 -10.19 -28.35
C LYS A 856 9.45 -11.23 -28.62
N ASP A 857 9.12 -12.52 -28.52
CA ASP A 857 10.04 -13.63 -28.82
C ASP A 857 9.32 -14.77 -29.56
N PRO A 858 9.36 -14.77 -30.91
CA PRO A 858 8.77 -15.83 -31.72
C PRO A 858 9.44 -17.21 -31.52
N ALA A 859 10.64 -17.24 -30.92
CA ALA A 859 11.37 -18.47 -30.61
C ALA A 859 11.03 -19.02 -29.22
N TRP A 860 10.21 -18.32 -28.43
CA TRP A 860 9.68 -18.81 -27.17
C TRP A 860 10.78 -19.19 -26.15
N ALA A 861 11.93 -18.50 -26.18
CA ALA A 861 13.16 -18.90 -25.50
C ALA A 861 13.33 -18.27 -24.11
N THR A 862 13.40 -16.94 -23.97
CA THR A 862 13.58 -16.24 -22.66
C THR A 862 13.29 -14.73 -22.74
N GLY A 863 12.91 -14.09 -21.62
CA GLY A 863 12.72 -12.62 -21.53
C GLY A 863 11.26 -12.16 -21.39
N LEU A 864 10.34 -13.11 -21.14
CA LEU A 864 8.93 -12.83 -20.93
C LEU A 864 8.64 -12.32 -19.50
N THR A 865 7.63 -11.45 -19.38
CA THR A 865 7.09 -11.00 -18.09
C THR A 865 6.35 -12.15 -17.36
N LEU A 866 5.92 -11.93 -16.10
CA LEU A 866 5.19 -12.95 -15.34
C LEU A 866 3.84 -13.27 -15.98
N ALA A 867 3.18 -12.25 -16.53
CA ALA A 867 1.90 -12.38 -17.21
C ALA A 867 2.03 -13.08 -18.56
N GLU A 868 3.01 -12.69 -19.38
CA GLU A 868 3.34 -13.31 -20.66
C GLU A 868 3.67 -14.80 -20.47
N GLN A 869 4.54 -15.13 -19.50
CA GLN A 869 4.87 -16.51 -19.17
C GLN A 869 3.64 -17.29 -18.66
N GLY A 870 2.79 -16.68 -17.82
CA GLY A 870 1.56 -17.28 -17.34
C GLY A 870 0.58 -17.65 -18.47
N ALA A 871 0.49 -16.81 -19.51
CA ALA A 871 -0.34 -17.09 -20.68
C ALA A 871 0.21 -18.25 -21.52
N VAL A 872 1.54 -18.35 -21.66
CA VAL A 872 2.21 -19.49 -22.31
C VAL A 872 1.96 -20.77 -21.53
N ASP A 873 2.30 -20.80 -20.24
CA ASP A 873 2.20 -22.00 -19.39
C ASP A 873 0.76 -22.53 -19.28
N SER A 874 -0.22 -21.64 -19.10
CA SER A 874 -1.64 -22.03 -19.03
C SER A 874 -2.15 -22.59 -20.37
N THR A 875 -1.61 -22.12 -21.49
CA THR A 875 -1.87 -22.67 -22.82
C THR A 875 -1.22 -24.04 -23.00
N ILE A 876 0.02 -24.22 -22.53
CA ILE A 876 0.71 -25.53 -22.54
C ILE A 876 -0.06 -26.54 -21.67
N CYS A 877 -0.50 -26.14 -20.46
CA CYS A 877 -1.36 -26.96 -19.61
C CYS A 877 -2.60 -27.45 -20.38
N ALA A 878 -3.30 -26.55 -21.08
CA ALA A 878 -4.49 -26.90 -21.86
C ALA A 878 -4.16 -27.84 -23.03
N LEU A 879 -3.06 -27.63 -23.76
CA LEU A 879 -2.63 -28.50 -24.85
C LEU A 879 -2.30 -29.92 -24.38
N GLN A 880 -1.59 -30.06 -23.25
CA GLN A 880 -1.23 -31.37 -22.70
C GLN A 880 -2.44 -32.13 -22.14
N ILE A 881 -3.33 -31.42 -21.44
CA ILE A 881 -4.59 -32.02 -20.96
C ILE A 881 -5.45 -32.46 -22.16
N TYR A 882 -5.55 -31.64 -23.20
CA TYR A 882 -6.27 -32.02 -24.42
C TYR A 882 -5.68 -33.26 -25.07
N GLY A 883 -4.36 -33.32 -25.25
CA GLY A 883 -3.68 -34.50 -25.80
C GLY A 883 -3.95 -35.78 -25.01
N LYS A 884 -4.01 -35.69 -23.68
CA LYS A 884 -4.32 -36.83 -22.80
C LYS A 884 -5.80 -37.24 -22.85
N THR A 885 -6.69 -36.27 -22.77
CA THR A 885 -8.15 -36.48 -22.70
C THR A 885 -8.78 -36.56 -24.09
N ARG A 886 -8.00 -36.74 -25.15
CA ARG A 886 -8.54 -36.89 -26.50
C ARG A 886 -9.14 -38.28 -26.67
N LEU A 887 -10.40 -38.31 -27.10
CA LEU A 887 -11.05 -39.56 -27.53
C LEU A 887 -10.85 -39.73 -29.03
N ASP A 888 -10.58 -40.96 -29.46
CA ASP A 888 -10.61 -41.28 -30.88
C ASP A 888 -12.05 -41.04 -31.42
N PRO A 889 -12.21 -40.25 -32.49
CA PRO A 889 -13.52 -39.83 -32.97
C PRO A 889 -14.40 -40.98 -33.49
N VAL A 890 -13.82 -42.16 -33.73
CA VAL A 890 -14.52 -43.35 -34.26
C VAL A 890 -14.83 -44.35 -33.15
N THR A 891 -13.90 -44.58 -32.23
CA THR A 891 -14.00 -45.62 -31.21
C THR A 891 -14.44 -45.08 -29.84
N ARG A 892 -14.37 -43.76 -29.61
CA ARG A 892 -14.67 -43.10 -28.33
C ARG A 892 -13.91 -43.71 -27.14
N VAL A 893 -12.75 -44.31 -27.40
CA VAL A 893 -11.82 -44.82 -26.39
C VAL A 893 -10.64 -43.86 -26.33
N GLU A 894 -10.07 -43.64 -25.14
CA GLU A 894 -8.76 -42.99 -25.00
C GLU A 894 -7.75 -43.76 -25.84
N THR A 895 -7.28 -43.17 -26.94
CA THR A 895 -6.19 -43.74 -27.71
C THR A 895 -4.88 -43.13 -27.21
N PRO A 896 -3.93 -43.93 -26.68
CA PRO A 896 -2.55 -43.48 -26.54
C PRO A 896 -2.07 -43.07 -27.94
N ASP A 897 -1.75 -41.78 -28.10
CA ASP A 897 -1.55 -41.21 -29.42
C ASP A 897 -0.39 -41.88 -30.17
N THR A 898 -0.69 -42.49 -31.31
CA THR A 898 0.31 -43.00 -32.27
C THR A 898 0.25 -42.23 -33.60
N GLY A 899 -0.49 -41.13 -33.69
CA GLY A 899 -0.76 -40.42 -34.94
C GLY A 899 -0.56 -38.91 -34.89
N THR A 900 0.53 -38.43 -35.53
CA THR A 900 0.81 -37.04 -35.96
C THR A 900 0.91 -35.95 -34.88
N TRP A 901 0.14 -36.04 -33.79
CA TRP A 901 0.14 -35.13 -32.63
C TRP A 901 1.19 -35.49 -31.57
N GLY A 902 1.91 -36.61 -31.76
CA GLY A 902 3.14 -36.98 -31.07
C GLY A 902 3.12 -36.77 -29.56
N ASP A 903 2.72 -37.79 -28.80
CA ASP A 903 2.73 -37.87 -27.32
C ASP A 903 3.27 -36.62 -26.61
N ILE A 904 2.42 -35.60 -26.47
CA ILE A 904 2.73 -34.33 -25.78
C ILE A 904 2.74 -34.57 -24.26
N GLY A 905 3.18 -35.75 -23.80
CA GLY A 905 3.37 -36.16 -22.41
C GLY A 905 2.13 -35.97 -21.55
N ALA A 906 1.42 -37.06 -21.24
CA ALA A 906 0.29 -37.01 -20.31
C ALA A 906 0.75 -36.53 -18.91
N PRO A 907 0.16 -35.46 -18.35
CA PRO A 907 0.44 -35.13 -16.96
C PRO A 907 -0.17 -36.23 -16.07
N THR A 908 0.59 -36.66 -15.06
CA THR A 908 0.09 -37.59 -14.03
C THR A 908 -1.10 -36.96 -13.32
N GLU A 909 -2.12 -37.73 -12.95
CA GLU A 909 -3.32 -37.23 -12.25
C GLU A 909 -3.05 -36.75 -10.82
N THR A 910 -1.78 -36.79 -10.41
CA THR A 910 -1.30 -36.25 -9.16
C THR A 910 -0.52 -34.96 -9.44
N PRO A 911 -0.79 -33.88 -8.69
CA PRO A 911 0.08 -32.72 -8.65
C PRO A 911 1.53 -33.11 -8.27
N LYS A 912 2.47 -32.18 -8.45
CA LYS A 912 3.88 -32.42 -8.10
C LYS A 912 4.00 -32.94 -6.66
N ALA A 913 4.83 -33.98 -6.44
CA ALA A 913 5.03 -34.55 -5.11
C ALA A 913 5.39 -33.46 -4.07
N GLY A 914 4.68 -33.45 -2.93
CA GLY A 914 4.78 -32.40 -1.91
C GLY A 914 3.73 -31.29 -2.02
N PHE A 915 2.97 -31.24 -3.12
CA PHE A 915 1.86 -30.31 -3.32
C PHE A 915 0.58 -31.13 -3.47
N GLN A 916 -0.36 -31.00 -2.53
CA GLN A 916 -1.66 -31.65 -2.65
C GLN A 916 -2.66 -30.62 -3.12
N LEU A 917 -3.29 -30.85 -4.26
CA LEU A 917 -4.39 -30.04 -4.77
C LEU A 917 -5.52 -31.00 -5.15
N PRO A 918 -6.60 -31.07 -4.35
CA PRO A 918 -7.69 -32.00 -4.59
C PRO A 918 -8.52 -31.57 -5.80
N HIS A 919 -9.12 -32.54 -6.47
CA HIS A 919 -10.10 -32.28 -7.53
C HIS A 919 -11.26 -31.44 -7.00
N GLY A 920 -11.80 -30.57 -7.84
CA GLY A 920 -12.90 -29.66 -7.49
C GLY A 920 -12.48 -28.42 -6.69
N ALA A 921 -11.25 -28.33 -6.16
CA ALA A 921 -10.78 -27.14 -5.44
C ALA A 921 -10.70 -25.89 -6.32
N ILE A 922 -10.49 -26.09 -7.62
CA ILE A 922 -10.50 -25.07 -8.65
C ILE A 922 -11.32 -25.63 -9.81
N LYS A 923 -12.30 -24.90 -10.32
CA LYS A 923 -13.08 -25.28 -11.51
C LYS A 923 -13.62 -24.06 -12.24
N GLU A 924 -14.04 -24.23 -13.49
CA GLU A 924 -14.81 -23.21 -14.20
C GLU A 924 -16.29 -23.31 -13.84
N VAL A 925 -16.95 -22.17 -13.67
CA VAL A 925 -18.40 -22.07 -13.57
C VAL A 925 -18.88 -21.02 -14.56
N SER A 926 -20.09 -21.19 -15.08
CA SER A 926 -20.74 -20.21 -15.94
C SER A 926 -22.07 -19.79 -15.36
N PHE A 927 -22.41 -18.51 -15.51
CA PHE A 927 -23.71 -17.98 -15.14
C PHE A 927 -24.08 -16.82 -16.07
N LEU A 928 -25.37 -16.52 -16.18
CA LEU A 928 -25.88 -15.49 -17.07
C LEU A 928 -26.00 -14.13 -16.35
N ASP A 929 -25.81 -13.03 -17.07
CA ASP A 929 -26.09 -11.69 -16.52
C ASP A 929 -27.60 -11.55 -16.23
N ALA A 930 -27.95 -11.49 -14.94
CA ALA A 930 -29.32 -11.38 -14.46
C ALA A 930 -30.10 -10.18 -15.04
N ARG A 931 -29.43 -9.09 -15.43
CA ARG A 931 -30.09 -7.94 -16.08
C ARG A 931 -30.57 -8.29 -17.49
N GLN A 932 -29.75 -9.02 -18.23
CA GLN A 932 -30.06 -9.41 -19.61
C GLN A 932 -31.05 -10.56 -19.69
N ILE A 933 -31.06 -11.43 -18.68
CA ILE A 933 -32.13 -12.41 -18.49
C ILE A 933 -33.47 -11.68 -18.33
N LYS A 934 -33.54 -10.66 -17.48
CA LYS A 934 -34.78 -9.87 -17.27
C LYS A 934 -35.22 -9.12 -18.52
N SER A 935 -34.30 -8.60 -19.32
CA SER A 935 -34.66 -7.94 -20.59
C SER A 935 -35.13 -8.92 -21.67
N SER A 936 -34.97 -10.22 -21.46
CA SER A 936 -35.40 -11.26 -22.40
C SER A 936 -36.86 -11.72 -22.20
N ASP A 937 -37.55 -11.08 -21.24
CA ASP A 937 -38.98 -11.25 -20.93
C ASP A 937 -39.78 -10.12 -21.60
N GLN A 938 -40.71 -10.44 -22.50
CA GLN A 938 -41.64 -9.52 -23.19
C GLN A 938 -42.54 -8.77 -22.20
N GLY A 939 -42.79 -9.34 -21.02
CA GLY A 939 -43.51 -8.68 -19.95
C GLY A 939 -42.70 -7.63 -19.20
N TYR A 940 -41.38 -7.57 -19.41
CA TYR A 940 -40.52 -6.55 -18.80
C TYR A 940 -40.88 -5.15 -19.32
N ASP A 941 -41.70 -4.45 -18.54
CA ASP A 941 -41.95 -3.02 -18.72
C ASP A 941 -41.14 -2.24 -17.66
N PRO A 942 -40.11 -1.48 -18.05
CA PRO A 942 -39.36 -0.65 -17.12
C PRO A 942 -40.23 0.45 -16.48
N ALA A 943 -41.37 0.82 -17.08
CA ALA A 943 -42.30 1.82 -16.55
C ALA A 943 -43.19 1.30 -15.41
N THR A 944 -43.33 -0.03 -15.26
CA THR A 944 -44.10 -0.66 -14.17
C THR A 944 -43.22 -1.16 -13.03
N PHE A 945 -41.96 -0.69 -12.95
CA PHE A 945 -41.06 -1.03 -11.86
C PHE A 945 -41.61 -0.54 -10.53
N ASP A 946 -42.11 -1.47 -9.70
CA ASP A 946 -42.57 -1.16 -8.36
C ASP A 946 -41.36 -1.01 -7.42
N THR A 947 -41.11 0.24 -7.00
CA THR A 947 -40.02 0.59 -6.09
C THR A 947 -40.13 -0.05 -4.71
N ALA A 948 -41.33 -0.47 -4.29
CA ALA A 948 -41.56 -1.06 -2.97
C ALA A 948 -41.24 -2.57 -2.95
N THR A 949 -41.58 -3.29 -4.02
CA THR A 949 -41.30 -4.73 -4.15
C THR A 949 -40.02 -5.05 -4.92
N LYS A 950 -39.41 -4.05 -5.59
CA LYS A 950 -38.24 -4.18 -6.49
C LYS A 950 -38.50 -5.16 -7.64
N VAL A 951 -39.75 -5.28 -8.06
CA VAL A 951 -40.21 -6.18 -9.12
C VAL A 951 -40.88 -5.33 -10.18
N SER A 952 -40.38 -5.37 -11.42
CA SER A 952 -41.22 -5.05 -12.59
C SER A 952 -42.09 -6.29 -12.86
N THR A 953 -43.29 -6.13 -13.38
CA THR A 953 -44.20 -7.22 -13.73
C THR A 953 -43.59 -8.11 -14.82
N THR A 954 -42.69 -9.00 -14.44
CA THR A 954 -42.10 -10.01 -15.31
C THR A 954 -43.04 -11.21 -15.41
N THR A 955 -43.19 -11.78 -16.60
CA THR A 955 -43.87 -13.07 -16.74
C THR A 955 -43.02 -14.21 -16.18
N GLY A 956 -41.71 -13.96 -15.99
CA GLY A 956 -40.72 -14.98 -15.62
C GLY A 956 -40.37 -15.89 -16.79
N LEU A 957 -40.85 -15.57 -18.00
CA LEU A 957 -40.64 -16.35 -19.21
C LEU A 957 -39.61 -15.65 -20.09
N LEU A 958 -38.67 -16.41 -20.64
CA LEU A 958 -37.86 -15.98 -21.77
C LEU A 958 -38.74 -16.11 -23.01
N ASP A 959 -39.49 -15.09 -23.40
CA ASP A 959 -40.53 -15.17 -24.44
C ASP A 959 -40.30 -14.22 -25.64
N LEU A 960 -39.22 -13.43 -25.66
CA LEU A 960 -38.75 -12.73 -26.88
C LEU A 960 -38.52 -13.71 -28.06
N PRO A 961 -38.50 -13.28 -29.33
CA PRO A 961 -37.97 -14.12 -30.41
C PRO A 961 -36.59 -14.71 -30.04
N ILE A 962 -36.30 -15.97 -30.38
CA ILE A 962 -35.07 -16.68 -29.97
C ILE A 962 -33.81 -15.94 -30.40
N GLU A 963 -33.85 -15.28 -31.57
CA GLU A 963 -32.77 -14.45 -32.10
C GLU A 963 -32.44 -13.24 -31.21
N GLN A 964 -33.34 -12.88 -30.30
CA GLN A 964 -33.24 -11.76 -29.38
C GLN A 964 -32.93 -12.20 -27.93
N ARG A 965 -32.86 -13.53 -27.66
CA ARG A 965 -32.57 -14.11 -26.33
C ARG A 965 -31.10 -14.49 -26.19
N GLN A 966 -30.20 -13.51 -26.22
CA GLN A 966 -28.76 -13.76 -26.05
C GLN A 966 -28.23 -13.06 -24.80
N PRO A 967 -28.56 -13.56 -23.59
CA PRO A 967 -27.91 -13.10 -22.38
C PRO A 967 -26.42 -13.45 -22.43
N LEU A 968 -25.60 -12.53 -21.97
CA LEU A 968 -24.15 -12.65 -21.89
C LEU A 968 -23.82 -13.72 -20.85
N GLU A 969 -23.15 -14.78 -21.31
CA GLU A 969 -22.55 -15.80 -20.47
C GLU A 969 -21.30 -15.21 -19.79
N ILE A 970 -21.28 -15.24 -18.46
CA ILE A 970 -20.12 -14.90 -17.64
C ILE A 970 -19.48 -16.20 -17.20
N ARG A 971 -18.20 -16.39 -17.53
CA ARG A 971 -17.42 -17.53 -17.04
C ARG A 971 -16.53 -17.07 -15.92
N ALA A 972 -16.48 -17.84 -14.84
CA ALA A 972 -15.64 -17.54 -13.71
C ALA A 972 -14.86 -18.75 -13.23
N THR A 973 -13.66 -18.50 -12.70
CA THR A 973 -12.87 -19.54 -12.04
C THR A 973 -13.30 -19.59 -10.58
N GLU A 974 -13.96 -20.66 -10.18
CA GLU A 974 -14.43 -20.90 -8.81
C GLU A 974 -13.30 -21.51 -7.96
N LEU A 975 -13.09 -20.94 -6.78
CA LEU A 975 -12.10 -21.34 -5.80
C LEU A 975 -12.80 -21.81 -4.52
N ASP A 976 -12.56 -23.07 -4.16
CA ASP A 976 -13.02 -23.61 -2.88
C ASP A 976 -12.02 -23.30 -1.77
N LEU A 977 -12.35 -22.31 -0.94
CA LEU A 977 -11.47 -21.85 0.12
C LEU A 977 -11.28 -22.89 1.23
N ASP A 978 -12.27 -23.77 1.46
CA ASP A 978 -12.18 -24.80 2.48
C ASP A 978 -11.25 -25.94 2.06
N LEU A 979 -11.31 -26.33 0.78
CA LEU A 979 -10.38 -27.31 0.22
C LEU A 979 -8.97 -26.74 0.10
N LEU A 980 -8.81 -25.51 -0.39
CA LEU A 980 -7.51 -24.87 -0.56
C LEU A 980 -6.80 -24.62 0.78
N ARG A 981 -7.53 -24.20 1.83
CA ARG A 981 -6.89 -23.90 3.13
C ARG A 981 -6.33 -25.15 3.81
N GLN A 982 -6.93 -26.32 3.58
CA GLN A 982 -6.55 -27.59 4.19
C GLN A 982 -5.47 -28.35 3.39
N SER A 983 -5.23 -27.93 2.16
CA SER A 983 -4.34 -28.61 1.21
C SER A 983 -2.86 -28.24 1.46
N PRO A 984 -1.99 -29.17 1.89
CA PRO A 984 -0.59 -28.86 2.20
C PRO A 984 0.26 -28.58 0.95
N ALA A 985 1.23 -27.69 1.12
CA ALA A 985 2.29 -27.36 0.16
C ALA A 985 3.67 -27.72 0.75
N ASP A 986 4.69 -27.84 -0.09
CA ASP A 986 6.07 -28.07 0.37
C ASP A 986 6.53 -26.94 1.32
N SER A 987 7.13 -27.29 2.44
CA SER A 987 7.58 -26.29 3.42
C SER A 987 9.01 -25.80 3.19
N ALA A 988 9.77 -26.39 2.26
CA ALA A 988 11.13 -25.97 1.87
C ALA A 988 12.04 -25.48 3.03
N GLY A 989 11.98 -26.17 4.19
CA GLY A 989 12.78 -25.87 5.39
C GLY A 989 12.18 -24.87 6.39
N GLY A 990 10.93 -24.43 6.20
CA GLY A 990 10.18 -23.51 7.08
C GLY A 990 8.93 -24.14 7.71
N PRO A 991 8.01 -23.32 8.27
CA PRO A 991 6.70 -23.78 8.74
C PRO A 991 5.90 -24.47 7.62
N GLN A 992 4.97 -25.34 7.99
CA GLN A 992 4.09 -26.00 7.03
C GLN A 992 3.30 -24.96 6.21
N GLU A 993 3.43 -25.00 4.89
CA GLU A 993 2.69 -24.18 3.93
C GLU A 993 1.47 -24.91 3.37
N TYR A 994 0.54 -24.17 2.76
CA TYR A 994 -0.71 -24.69 2.21
C TYR A 994 -1.05 -24.01 0.87
N MET A 995 -2.06 -24.50 0.14
CA MET A 995 -2.51 -23.91 -1.13
C MET A 995 -3.14 -22.53 -0.94
N ILE A 996 -3.77 -22.24 0.20
CA ILE A 996 -3.79 -20.87 0.71
C ILE A 996 -2.50 -20.72 1.50
N PRO A 997 -1.53 -19.86 1.15
CA PRO A 997 -0.28 -19.76 1.91
C PRO A 997 -0.49 -19.22 3.32
N ASN A 998 0.53 -19.33 4.18
CA ASN A 998 0.49 -18.67 5.49
C ASN A 998 0.39 -17.13 5.36
N SER A 999 0.90 -16.53 4.28
CA SER A 999 0.71 -15.11 3.95
C SER A 999 -0.74 -14.74 3.60
N GLY A 1000 -1.54 -15.74 3.19
CA GLY A 1000 -2.92 -15.61 2.75
C GLY A 1000 -3.13 -14.99 1.35
N ILE A 1001 -2.07 -14.75 0.57
CA ILE A 1001 -2.18 -14.12 -0.76
C ILE A 1001 -2.56 -15.16 -1.83
N ILE A 1002 -3.64 -14.88 -2.56
CA ILE A 1002 -3.99 -15.53 -3.83
C ILE A 1002 -4.11 -14.46 -4.91
N TYR A 1003 -3.38 -14.62 -6.00
CA TYR A 1003 -3.57 -13.85 -7.22
C TYR A 1003 -4.27 -14.71 -8.27
N ALA A 1004 -5.47 -14.32 -8.71
CA ALA A 1004 -6.25 -15.11 -9.67
C ALA A 1004 -6.68 -14.27 -10.87
N THR A 1005 -6.52 -14.81 -12.07
CA THR A 1005 -6.80 -14.11 -13.33
C THR A 1005 -7.21 -15.09 -14.44
N ARG A 1006 -7.76 -14.54 -15.53
CA ARG A 1006 -8.14 -15.28 -16.74
C ARG A 1006 -7.73 -14.50 -17.99
N ASP A 1007 -7.15 -15.21 -18.96
CA ASP A 1007 -6.70 -14.62 -20.24
C ASP A 1007 -7.83 -14.52 -21.29
N ASP A 1008 -8.97 -15.18 -21.08
CA ASP A 1008 -10.16 -15.07 -21.95
C ASP A 1008 -11.05 -13.85 -21.63
N ALA A 1009 -10.76 -13.16 -20.52
CA ALA A 1009 -11.46 -11.95 -20.13
C ALA A 1009 -11.03 -10.79 -21.03
N LEU A 1010 -12.00 -10.17 -21.72
CA LEU A 1010 -11.74 -9.05 -22.61
C LEU A 1010 -12.39 -7.79 -22.01
N PRO A 1011 -11.59 -6.73 -21.75
CA PRO A 1011 -12.13 -5.49 -21.23
C PRO A 1011 -12.99 -4.79 -22.28
N ASP A 1012 -13.79 -3.84 -21.81
CA ASP A 1012 -14.55 -2.93 -22.65
C ASP A 1012 -13.60 -2.03 -23.47
N GLN A 1013 -13.87 -1.88 -24.77
CA GLN A 1013 -13.10 -1.05 -25.71
C GLN A 1013 -14.02 -0.14 -26.55
N THR A 1014 -14.81 0.69 -25.87
CA THR A 1014 -15.71 1.69 -26.48
C THR A 1014 -15.06 3.04 -26.76
N ALA A 1015 -14.01 3.41 -26.02
CA ALA A 1015 -13.39 4.72 -26.10
C ALA A 1015 -12.35 4.82 -27.23
N LEU A 1016 -12.70 5.62 -28.25
CA LEU A 1016 -11.88 6.10 -29.38
C LEU A 1016 -11.28 4.99 -30.28
N ASN A 1017 -11.33 5.19 -31.60
CA ASN A 1017 -10.81 4.27 -32.63
C ASN A 1017 -9.25 4.14 -32.63
N ALA A 1018 -8.61 4.13 -31.46
CA ALA A 1018 -7.17 4.01 -31.25
C ALA A 1018 -6.86 2.68 -30.55
N ALA A 1019 -5.61 2.21 -30.66
CA ALA A 1019 -5.15 0.99 -30.01
C ALA A 1019 -5.49 0.98 -28.51
N ALA A 1020 -5.74 -0.21 -27.95
CA ALA A 1020 -6.05 -0.40 -26.54
C ALA A 1020 -4.83 -0.08 -25.66
N THR A 1021 -4.68 1.19 -25.27
CA THR A 1021 -3.76 1.62 -24.22
C THR A 1021 -4.44 1.48 -22.85
N GLY A 1022 -3.66 1.32 -21.77
CA GLY A 1022 -4.21 1.22 -20.41
C GLY A 1022 -5.16 2.38 -20.05
N ALA A 1023 -4.85 3.59 -20.52
CA ALA A 1023 -5.69 4.77 -20.33
C ALA A 1023 -7.03 4.70 -21.08
N ASN A 1024 -7.03 4.26 -22.35
CA ASN A 1024 -8.26 4.10 -23.13
C ASN A 1024 -9.21 3.05 -22.51
N LEU A 1025 -8.66 2.02 -21.86
CA LEU A 1025 -9.45 1.01 -21.15
C LEU A 1025 -10.14 1.58 -19.91
N LYS A 1026 -9.48 2.46 -19.14
CA LYS A 1026 -10.09 3.14 -17.98
C LYS A 1026 -11.23 4.07 -18.40
N VAL A 1027 -11.05 4.79 -19.50
CA VAL A 1027 -12.12 5.62 -20.09
C VAL A 1027 -13.27 4.74 -20.60
N SER A 1028 -12.99 3.66 -21.34
CA SER A 1028 -14.01 2.73 -21.85
C SER A 1028 -14.81 2.09 -20.72
N ALA A 1029 -14.16 1.72 -19.61
CA ALA A 1029 -14.83 1.11 -18.47
C ALA A 1029 -15.85 2.04 -17.78
N SER A 1030 -15.76 3.35 -18.00
CA SER A 1030 -16.58 4.37 -17.35
C SER A 1030 -17.46 5.18 -18.32
N ASP A 1031 -17.39 4.94 -19.63
CA ASP A 1031 -18.10 5.76 -20.63
C ASP A 1031 -19.58 5.39 -20.84
N PHE A 1032 -20.07 4.39 -20.11
CA PHE A 1032 -21.45 3.86 -20.18
C PHE A 1032 -21.88 3.38 -21.58
N ARG A 1033 -20.93 3.16 -22.49
CA ARG A 1033 -21.21 2.53 -23.78
C ARG A 1033 -21.03 1.03 -23.62
N LEU A 1034 -21.87 0.27 -24.29
CA LEU A 1034 -21.78 -1.17 -24.26
C LEU A 1034 -20.85 -1.64 -25.39
N ASP A 1035 -19.71 -2.23 -25.06
CA ASP A 1035 -18.94 -3.03 -26.01
C ASP A 1035 -19.55 -4.45 -26.12
N PRO A 1036 -20.16 -4.83 -27.26
CA PRO A 1036 -20.69 -6.18 -27.45
C PRO A 1036 -19.59 -7.25 -27.55
N THR A 1037 -18.33 -6.84 -27.69
CA THR A 1037 -17.16 -7.73 -27.76
C THR A 1037 -16.51 -7.98 -26.40
N ARG A 1038 -16.91 -7.25 -25.35
CA ARG A 1038 -16.39 -7.43 -23.99
C ARG A 1038 -16.76 -8.80 -23.44
N ARG A 1039 -15.88 -9.34 -22.61
CA ARG A 1039 -16.08 -10.65 -21.95
C ARG A 1039 -15.79 -10.47 -20.46
N PRO A 1040 -16.81 -10.17 -19.64
CA PRO A 1040 -16.65 -9.82 -18.23
C PRO A 1040 -16.49 -11.07 -17.36
N ASN A 1041 -15.59 -11.97 -17.75
CA ASN A 1041 -15.26 -13.18 -17.01
C ASN A 1041 -14.62 -12.82 -15.65
N GLY A 1042 -14.79 -13.67 -14.64
CA GLY A 1042 -14.44 -13.34 -13.25
C GLY A 1042 -13.83 -14.46 -12.43
N ILE A 1043 -13.77 -14.25 -11.12
CA ILE A 1043 -13.35 -15.23 -10.11
C ILE A 1043 -14.48 -15.40 -9.10
N VAL A 1044 -14.78 -16.62 -8.68
CA VAL A 1044 -15.82 -16.90 -7.67
C VAL A 1044 -15.16 -17.54 -6.45
N LEU A 1045 -15.51 -17.07 -5.25
CA LEU A 1045 -15.13 -17.66 -3.98
C LEU A 1045 -16.32 -18.41 -3.37
N ILE A 1046 -16.10 -19.66 -2.97
CA ILE A 1046 -17.07 -20.47 -2.23
C ILE A 1046 -16.48 -21.02 -0.93
N ASN A 1047 -17.35 -21.49 -0.04
CA ASN A 1047 -16.98 -22.17 1.21
C ASN A 1047 -16.02 -21.35 2.09
N GLY A 1048 -16.18 -20.03 2.09
CA GLY A 1048 -15.33 -19.07 2.82
C GLY A 1048 -15.73 -18.81 4.26
N GLU A 1049 -16.64 -19.58 4.86
CA GLU A 1049 -17.19 -19.31 6.20
C GLU A 1049 -16.09 -19.24 7.27
N ARG A 1050 -15.10 -20.16 7.19
CA ARG A 1050 -13.97 -20.25 8.10
C ARG A 1050 -12.66 -20.35 7.33
N LEU A 1051 -11.81 -19.33 7.45
CA LEU A 1051 -10.51 -19.28 6.78
C LEU A 1051 -9.36 -19.81 7.65
N GLY A 1052 -9.50 -19.71 8.98
CA GLY A 1052 -8.49 -20.21 9.92
C GLY A 1052 -8.40 -21.73 9.95
N ARG A 1053 -7.18 -22.28 9.91
CA ARG A 1053 -6.95 -23.74 9.91
C ARG A 1053 -7.16 -24.37 11.27
N ASP A 1054 -6.69 -23.70 12.32
CA ASP A 1054 -6.74 -24.18 13.70
C ASP A 1054 -7.70 -23.35 14.55
N ALA A 1055 -8.07 -23.86 15.74
CA ALA A 1055 -8.82 -23.08 16.73
C ALA A 1055 -7.91 -22.19 17.59
N THR A 1056 -6.60 -22.44 17.55
CA THR A 1056 -5.58 -21.71 18.30
C THR A 1056 -4.83 -20.76 17.39
N PHE A 1057 -4.55 -19.55 17.88
CA PHE A 1057 -3.81 -18.53 17.14
C PHE A 1057 -2.44 -19.03 16.67
N ARG A 1058 -2.17 -18.87 15.36
CA ARG A 1058 -0.87 -19.15 14.74
C ARG A 1058 -0.29 -17.85 14.19
N ARG A 1059 0.82 -17.40 14.76
CA ARG A 1059 1.46 -16.12 14.38
C ARG A 1059 1.87 -16.03 12.90
N VAL A 1060 2.21 -17.17 12.29
CA VAL A 1060 2.60 -17.27 10.88
C VAL A 1060 1.42 -17.12 9.93
N GLU A 1061 0.21 -17.51 10.36
CA GLU A 1061 -1.00 -17.42 9.55
C GLU A 1061 -1.51 -15.97 9.57
N LYS A 1062 -1.48 -15.35 8.39
CA LYS A 1062 -2.00 -14.01 8.15
C LYS A 1062 -3.44 -14.09 7.66
N GLY A 1063 -4.11 -12.93 7.59
CA GLY A 1063 -5.43 -12.82 6.98
C GLY A 1063 -5.42 -13.26 5.51
N PHE A 1064 -6.59 -13.36 4.90
CA PHE A 1064 -6.74 -13.77 3.50
C PHE A 1064 -6.80 -12.55 2.58
N ILE A 1065 -6.05 -12.57 1.48
CA ILE A 1065 -6.05 -11.55 0.44
C ILE A 1065 -6.24 -12.24 -0.91
N LEU A 1066 -7.35 -11.95 -1.59
CA LEU A 1066 -7.51 -12.26 -3.01
C LEU A 1066 -7.26 -10.99 -3.82
N ALA A 1067 -6.31 -11.06 -4.75
CA ALA A 1067 -6.08 -10.03 -5.75
C ALA A 1067 -6.45 -10.54 -7.15
N SER A 1068 -7.19 -9.72 -7.91
CA SER A 1068 -7.57 -10.03 -9.28
C SER A 1068 -7.76 -8.75 -10.09
N ASN A 1069 -7.40 -8.80 -11.37
CA ASN A 1069 -7.75 -7.78 -12.36
C ASN A 1069 -9.16 -7.99 -12.96
N LEU A 1070 -9.92 -8.96 -12.43
CA LEU A 1070 -11.25 -9.35 -12.90
C LEU A 1070 -12.30 -9.17 -11.79
N PRO A 1071 -13.60 -9.10 -12.15
CA PRO A 1071 -14.67 -9.13 -11.17
C PRO A 1071 -14.58 -10.36 -10.25
N VAL A 1072 -14.73 -10.14 -8.95
CA VAL A 1072 -14.76 -11.20 -7.93
C VAL A 1072 -16.17 -11.34 -7.38
N TYR A 1073 -16.65 -12.58 -7.31
CA TYR A 1073 -17.93 -12.95 -6.74
C TYR A 1073 -17.72 -13.79 -5.49
N VAL A 1074 -18.58 -13.64 -4.50
CA VAL A 1074 -18.58 -14.45 -3.28
C VAL A 1074 -19.94 -15.13 -3.16
N LYS A 1075 -19.94 -16.45 -2.97
CA LYS A 1075 -21.15 -17.26 -2.81
C LYS A 1075 -21.14 -17.95 -1.46
N GLY A 1076 -22.21 -17.71 -0.69
CA GLY A 1076 -22.38 -18.23 0.67
C GLY A 1076 -21.88 -17.26 1.74
N ASP A 1077 -21.68 -17.80 2.94
CA ASP A 1077 -21.14 -17.06 4.08
C ASP A 1077 -19.63 -16.88 3.96
N PHE A 1078 -19.13 -15.69 4.28
CA PHE A 1078 -17.71 -15.36 4.17
C PHE A 1078 -17.19 -14.80 5.49
N ASN A 1079 -16.16 -15.45 6.04
CA ASN A 1079 -15.45 -15.06 7.25
C ASN A 1079 -16.37 -14.66 8.43
N LYS A 1080 -17.23 -15.59 8.87
CA LYS A 1080 -18.13 -15.35 10.00
C LYS A 1080 -17.34 -15.22 11.31
N HIS A 1081 -17.36 -14.03 11.90
CA HIS A 1081 -16.87 -13.81 13.26
C HIS A 1081 -17.96 -14.21 14.28
N GLN A 1082 -17.58 -15.01 15.28
CA GLN A 1082 -18.47 -15.44 16.37
C GLN A 1082 -18.60 -14.40 17.47
#